data_AF-A0A9P7BMV9-F1
#
_entry.id   AF-A0A9P7BMV9-F1
#
_cell.length_a   1.000
_cell.length_b   1.000
_cell.length_c   1.000
_cell.angle_alpha   90.00
_cell.angle_beta   90.00
_cell.angle_gamma   90.00
#
_symmetry.space_group_name_H-M   'P 1'
#
loop_
_entity.id
_entity.type
_entity.pdbx_description
1 polymer ?
#
loop_
_entity_poly.entity_id
_entity_poly.type
_entity_poly.pdbx_seq_one_letter_code
_entity_poly.pdbx_strand_id
1 'polypeptide(L)'
;MSHFKLSFWPPRNPESNTPNFWTGFKLLHEKLGQSKVENEELLEFIKNHIQLEEHYAAKMKDQSKTGYKSSGFGRDDGATLKKSFDQLKENTGNRAEKQSKIAAAFTNEIYKPLQKFHEEFKRSMDKSRGAVESMLKQFDGLVNETEKSRNEYYKKCKEFGSKLSNDKEDRASILLGTELVTQEEFDHLVDRMKNEIKMQDHSVPCWGTYKYTSTGEDISRWLNDNFLQCKESSTITAVVGQQLITPYKVIRLISEWGSQFNSSKSYHYQWISEASTHEINSTDTVYREDVKKLNKLRMEVEEAMCLHLDEMEKLESNRIEFIKSKISKLIDALEIQGYDGIEDWRKMYDTIEPDKDICYIATKYFTSDLSPISIAFKNYNQDINQDQLFGLSLKELCNHSKSVVPPFIINSLRAIEKRAEELKENKQNVWIMTVEFKRKISACLELNQNQNELTVDVLEKYEPELLVNVLLYFLVQLPDCLMTSNTYELISKELKKDEAPNIIFLVKIIASLPISHYFTLKAILGHLRKITENASTSTVHLISDSVGSCILWPKVKSYETVNSKIPAKWIQLLLENYGVVFNDNKSKDQRKINKERLDDDKLSNSTNISFSFWNSFPKASSMTRSSSIEPHTKEPIDSPTDMSFVESGYAIDSEEEYFFSKQDQLGL
;
A
#
# COMPACT_ATOMS: atom_id res chain seq x y z
N MET A 1 -3.18 19.96 -0.84
CA MET A 1 -2.36 20.10 -2.06
C MET A 1 -2.03 18.72 -2.58
N SER A 2 -1.88 18.60 -3.89
CA SER A 2 -1.68 17.33 -4.56
C SER A 2 -0.21 17.10 -4.81
N HIS A 3 0.26 15.94 -4.37
CA HIS A 3 1.67 15.61 -4.31
C HIS A 3 1.94 14.31 -5.06
N PHE A 4 3.11 14.18 -5.66
CA PHE A 4 3.52 12.99 -6.41
C PHE A 4 3.45 11.73 -5.55
N LYS A 5 3.82 11.84 -4.26
CA LYS A 5 3.70 10.76 -3.28
C LYS A 5 2.27 10.30 -2.99
N LEU A 6 1.25 11.01 -3.50
CA LEU A 6 -0.17 10.62 -3.38
C LEU A 6 -0.78 10.23 -4.74
N SER A 7 0.01 10.18 -5.82
CA SER A 7 -0.53 10.07 -7.19
C SER A 7 0.12 9.00 -8.06
N PHE A 8 1.35 8.56 -7.76
CA PHE A 8 2.13 7.66 -8.60
C PHE A 8 2.36 6.27 -7.99
N TRP A 9 1.32 5.67 -7.41
CA TRP A 9 1.36 4.31 -6.85
C TRP A 9 0.68 3.28 -7.74
N PRO A 10 1.01 1.98 -7.58
CA PRO A 10 0.30 0.91 -8.26
C PRO A 10 -1.20 0.92 -7.88
N PRO A 11 -2.12 0.89 -8.85
CA PRO A 11 -3.52 0.67 -8.55
C PRO A 11 -3.73 -0.72 -7.96
N ARG A 12 -4.72 -0.84 -7.06
CA ARG A 12 -5.07 -2.12 -6.45
C ARG A 12 -5.65 -3.06 -7.51
N ASN A 13 -4.97 -4.18 -7.77
CA ASN A 13 -5.49 -5.23 -8.65
C ASN A 13 -6.04 -6.40 -7.80
N PRO A 14 -7.36 -6.64 -7.79
CA PRO A 14 -7.96 -7.74 -7.01
C PRO A 14 -7.56 -9.14 -7.51
N GLU A 15 -7.05 -9.26 -8.74
CA GLU A 15 -6.63 -10.54 -9.32
C GLU A 15 -5.16 -10.88 -9.02
N SER A 16 -4.38 -9.91 -8.54
CA SER A 16 -2.96 -10.08 -8.20
C SER A 16 -2.72 -9.96 -6.71
N ASN A 17 -1.90 -10.85 -6.16
CA ASN A 17 -1.43 -10.76 -4.78
C ASN A 17 -0.17 -9.89 -4.62
N THR A 18 0.36 -9.34 -5.71
CA THR A 18 1.57 -8.51 -5.71
C THR A 18 1.32 -7.18 -6.44
N PRO A 19 1.82 -6.05 -5.90
CA PRO A 19 1.71 -4.74 -6.53
C PRO A 19 2.61 -4.62 -7.77
N ASN A 20 2.14 -3.92 -8.80
CA ASN A 20 2.94 -3.57 -9.98
C ASN A 20 3.49 -2.14 -9.88
N PHE A 21 4.57 -1.96 -9.12
CA PHE A 21 5.17 -0.64 -8.86
C PHE A 21 5.60 0.12 -10.13
N TRP A 22 5.80 -0.58 -11.26
CA TRP A 22 6.18 0.05 -12.52
C TRP A 22 5.12 0.99 -13.09
N THR A 23 3.83 0.81 -12.78
CA THR A 23 2.74 1.60 -13.37
C THR A 23 2.91 3.10 -13.09
N GLY A 24 2.93 3.49 -11.82
CA GLY A 24 3.11 4.89 -11.43
C GLY A 24 4.54 5.38 -11.70
N PHE A 25 5.54 4.54 -11.45
CA PHE A 25 6.95 4.88 -11.65
C PHE A 25 7.28 5.23 -13.11
N LYS A 26 6.88 4.40 -14.08
CA LYS A 26 7.15 4.67 -15.50
C LYS A 26 6.44 5.92 -15.98
N LEU A 27 5.16 6.07 -15.63
CA LEU A 27 4.37 7.23 -16.06
C LEU A 27 4.97 8.56 -15.57
N LEU A 28 5.38 8.62 -14.29
CA LEU A 28 6.07 9.81 -13.77
C LEU A 28 7.37 10.07 -14.54
N HIS A 29 8.20 9.05 -14.74
CA HIS A 29 9.49 9.22 -15.44
C HIS A 29 9.37 9.51 -16.92
N GLU A 30 8.26 9.12 -17.57
CA GLU A 30 7.92 9.59 -18.91
C GLU A 30 7.65 11.09 -18.88
N LYS A 31 6.88 11.59 -17.91
CA LYS A 31 6.61 13.03 -17.80
C LYS A 31 7.87 13.83 -17.43
N LEU A 32 8.67 13.38 -16.47
CA LEU A 32 9.94 14.03 -16.13
C LEU A 32 10.96 13.92 -17.28
N GLY A 33 10.87 12.88 -18.10
CA GLY A 33 11.58 12.78 -19.37
C GLY A 33 11.23 13.93 -20.32
N GLN A 34 9.95 14.30 -20.42
CA GLN A 34 9.52 15.48 -21.18
C GLN A 34 10.11 16.77 -20.59
N SER A 35 10.15 16.91 -19.25
CA SER A 35 10.76 18.08 -18.59
C SER A 35 12.24 18.28 -18.98
N LYS A 36 12.98 17.21 -19.27
CA LYS A 36 14.35 17.30 -19.83
C LYS A 36 14.35 17.88 -21.24
N VAL A 37 13.47 17.39 -22.10
CA VAL A 37 13.33 17.85 -23.50
C VAL A 37 12.89 19.30 -23.54
N GLU A 38 11.91 19.70 -22.73
CA GLU A 38 11.46 21.10 -22.60
C GLU A 38 12.63 22.05 -22.24
N ASN A 39 13.55 21.61 -21.36
CA ASN A 39 14.76 22.39 -21.05
C ASN A 39 15.73 22.48 -22.24
N GLU A 40 15.88 21.41 -23.03
CA GLU A 40 16.71 21.39 -24.24
C GLU A 40 16.15 22.32 -25.32
N GLU A 41 14.83 22.30 -25.53
CA GLU A 41 14.12 23.21 -26.44
C GLU A 41 14.31 24.68 -26.02
N LEU A 42 14.18 24.98 -24.72
CA LEU A 42 14.40 26.32 -24.18
C LEU A 42 15.86 26.77 -24.38
N LEU A 43 16.83 25.89 -24.14
CA LEU A 43 18.25 26.17 -24.35
C LEU A 43 18.55 26.46 -25.83
N GLU A 44 18.00 25.66 -26.74
CA GLU A 44 18.15 25.87 -28.19
C GLU A 44 17.53 27.20 -28.62
N PHE A 45 16.32 27.49 -28.16
CA PHE A 45 15.63 28.75 -28.44
C PHE A 45 16.46 29.96 -28.01
N ILE A 46 16.94 29.95 -26.76
CA ILE A 46 17.77 31.04 -26.21
C ILE A 46 19.07 31.18 -26.98
N LYS A 47 19.73 30.06 -27.32
CA LYS A 47 20.98 30.08 -28.08
C LYS A 47 20.81 30.70 -29.46
N ASN A 48 19.74 30.35 -30.16
CA ASN A 48 19.42 30.93 -31.47
C ASN A 48 19.11 32.42 -31.35
N HIS A 49 18.40 32.83 -30.30
CA HIS A 49 18.13 34.24 -30.03
C HIS A 49 19.41 35.04 -29.77
N ILE A 50 20.34 34.51 -28.96
CA ILE A 50 21.66 35.13 -28.73
C ILE A 50 22.40 35.38 -30.05
N GLN A 51 22.45 34.37 -30.93
CA GLN A 51 23.14 34.49 -32.23
C GLN A 51 22.52 35.56 -33.13
N LEU A 52 21.19 35.68 -33.14
CA LEU A 52 20.49 36.72 -33.88
C LEU A 52 20.86 38.11 -33.37
N GLU A 53 20.87 38.29 -32.04
CA GLU A 53 21.16 39.58 -31.42
C GLU A 53 22.62 40.00 -31.59
N GLU A 54 23.56 39.07 -31.45
CA GLU A 54 24.98 39.31 -31.72
C GLU A 54 25.22 39.73 -33.18
N HIS A 55 24.57 39.06 -34.12
CA HIS A 55 24.68 39.39 -35.55
C HIS A 55 24.10 40.76 -35.88
N TYR A 56 22.95 41.10 -35.30
CA TYR A 56 22.33 42.41 -35.47
C TYR A 56 23.21 43.53 -34.89
N ALA A 57 23.74 43.35 -33.69
CA ALA A 57 24.67 44.28 -33.07
C ALA A 57 25.94 44.48 -33.91
N ALA A 58 26.53 43.40 -34.43
CA ALA A 58 27.72 43.45 -35.27
C ALA A 58 27.49 44.26 -36.55
N LYS A 59 26.39 43.97 -37.27
CA LYS A 59 26.05 44.70 -38.51
C LYS A 59 25.81 46.19 -38.28
N MET A 60 25.10 46.57 -37.21
CA MET A 60 24.89 47.98 -36.87
C MET A 60 26.20 48.68 -36.51
N LYS A 61 27.08 47.99 -35.79
CA LYS A 61 28.42 48.51 -35.44
C LYS A 61 29.25 48.77 -36.69
N ASP A 62 29.25 47.86 -37.66
CA ASP A 62 29.98 48.04 -38.92
C ASP A 62 29.41 49.19 -39.75
N GLN A 63 28.07 49.32 -39.81
CA GLN A 63 27.40 50.44 -40.47
C GLN A 63 27.79 51.79 -39.83
N SER A 64 27.82 51.86 -38.50
CA SER A 64 28.22 53.08 -37.77
C SER A 64 29.64 53.54 -38.13
N LYS A 65 30.55 52.59 -38.40
CA LYS A 65 31.97 52.83 -38.71
C LYS A 65 32.29 53.00 -40.19
N THR A 66 31.30 52.90 -41.07
CA THR A 66 31.53 53.00 -42.52
C THR A 66 32.16 54.36 -42.89
N GLY A 67 33.30 54.34 -43.58
CA GLY A 67 34.02 55.56 -43.95
C GLY A 67 33.26 56.40 -44.99
N TYR A 68 33.56 57.70 -45.05
CA TYR A 68 33.01 58.58 -46.07
C TYR A 68 33.68 58.37 -47.42
N LYS A 69 32.89 58.51 -48.50
CA LYS A 69 33.44 58.61 -49.86
C LYS A 69 34.18 59.94 -50.00
N SER A 70 35.37 59.90 -50.59
CA SER A 70 36.21 61.08 -50.86
C SER A 70 35.58 62.08 -51.84
N SER A 71 34.56 61.65 -52.58
CA SER A 71 33.75 62.47 -53.49
C SER A 71 32.38 62.90 -52.91
N GLY A 72 32.09 62.60 -51.64
CA GLY A 72 30.85 62.99 -50.95
C GLY A 72 31.14 63.70 -49.62
N PHE A 73 30.48 63.27 -48.53
CA PHE A 73 30.65 63.82 -47.16
C PHE A 73 32.11 63.95 -46.68
N GLY A 74 33.07 63.25 -47.30
CA GLY A 74 34.50 63.41 -47.03
C GLY A 74 35.06 64.79 -47.36
N ARG A 75 34.36 65.64 -48.14
CA ARG A 75 34.77 67.01 -48.50
C ARG A 75 34.04 68.11 -47.71
N ASP A 76 32.97 67.77 -46.99
CA ASP A 76 32.04 68.74 -46.39
C ASP A 76 32.42 69.08 -44.93
N ASP A 77 33.69 69.42 -44.68
CA ASP A 77 34.14 69.76 -43.33
C ASP A 77 33.46 71.03 -42.80
N GLY A 78 32.88 70.94 -41.60
CA GLY A 78 32.10 72.01 -40.98
C GLY A 78 30.63 72.11 -41.44
N ALA A 79 30.19 71.32 -42.42
CA ALA A 79 28.80 71.35 -42.89
C ALA A 79 27.81 70.74 -41.88
N THR A 80 26.65 71.38 -41.71
CA THR A 80 25.61 70.96 -40.75
C THR A 80 24.96 69.61 -41.11
N LEU A 81 24.82 69.30 -42.41
CA LEU A 81 24.31 68.01 -42.88
C LEU A 81 25.27 66.87 -42.56
N LYS A 82 26.58 67.06 -42.76
CA LYS A 82 27.61 66.08 -42.38
C LYS A 82 27.56 65.82 -40.88
N LYS A 83 27.51 66.87 -40.05
CA LYS A 83 27.37 66.75 -38.59
C LYS A 83 26.10 65.97 -38.18
N SER A 84 24.98 66.18 -38.87
CA SER A 84 23.74 65.43 -38.62
C SER A 84 23.89 63.95 -39.01
N PHE A 85 24.62 63.65 -40.09
CA PHE A 85 24.93 62.28 -40.50
C PHE A 85 25.94 61.60 -39.56
N ASP A 86 26.93 62.33 -39.03
CA ASP A 86 27.82 61.87 -37.95
C ASP A 86 26.98 61.45 -36.73
N GLN A 87 26.02 62.28 -36.31
CA GLN A 87 25.13 61.97 -35.18
C GLN A 87 24.29 60.72 -35.44
N LEU A 88 23.80 60.53 -36.67
CA LEU A 88 23.07 59.31 -37.04
C LEU A 88 23.96 58.07 -36.91
N LYS A 89 25.21 58.15 -37.35
CA LYS A 89 26.19 57.07 -37.22
C LYS A 89 26.49 56.78 -35.75
N GLU A 90 26.70 57.82 -34.93
CA GLU A 90 26.90 57.68 -33.48
C GLU A 90 25.70 57.00 -32.80
N ASN A 91 24.48 57.45 -33.08
CA ASN A 91 23.25 56.84 -32.55
C ASN A 91 23.11 55.37 -32.96
N THR A 92 23.50 55.02 -34.19
CA THR A 92 23.53 53.64 -34.68
C THR A 92 24.57 52.81 -33.91
N GLY A 93 25.75 53.37 -33.63
CA GLY A 93 26.77 52.73 -32.79
C GLY A 93 26.30 52.50 -31.36
N ASN A 94 25.65 53.48 -30.74
CA ASN A 94 25.09 53.38 -29.40
C ASN A 94 23.99 52.28 -29.32
N ARG A 95 23.14 52.19 -30.35
CA ARG A 95 22.13 51.11 -30.44
C ARG A 95 22.78 49.73 -30.58
N ALA A 96 23.83 49.60 -31.39
CA ALA A 96 24.59 48.36 -31.51
C ALA A 96 25.18 47.92 -30.16
N GLU A 97 25.67 48.88 -29.37
CA GLU A 97 26.24 48.61 -28.05
C GLU A 97 25.19 48.16 -27.03
N LYS A 98 23.99 48.77 -27.02
CA LYS A 98 22.85 48.30 -26.22
C LYS A 98 22.47 46.87 -26.59
N GLN A 99 22.35 46.55 -27.88
CA GLN A 99 21.98 45.21 -28.30
C GLN A 99 23.04 44.16 -27.93
N SER A 100 24.31 44.51 -28.05
CA SER A 100 25.41 43.65 -27.59
C SER A 100 25.34 43.37 -26.08
N LYS A 101 24.87 44.33 -25.26
CA LYS A 101 24.65 44.12 -23.82
C LYS A 101 23.47 43.18 -23.55
N ILE A 102 22.38 43.29 -24.32
CA ILE A 102 21.23 42.35 -24.23
C ILE A 102 21.69 40.93 -24.55
N ALA A 103 22.41 40.72 -25.66
CA ALA A 103 22.95 39.40 -26.02
C ALA A 103 23.88 38.82 -24.94
N ALA A 104 24.73 39.67 -24.34
CA ALA A 104 25.58 39.28 -23.23
C ALA A 104 24.78 38.89 -21.97
N ALA A 105 23.66 39.58 -21.68
CA ALA A 105 22.77 39.23 -20.58
C ALA A 105 22.09 37.88 -20.82
N PHE A 106 21.52 37.64 -22.00
CA PHE A 106 20.99 36.31 -22.38
C PHE A 106 22.03 35.20 -22.20
N THR A 107 23.27 35.46 -22.62
CA THR A 107 24.35 34.46 -22.52
C THR A 107 24.73 34.15 -21.07
N ASN A 108 24.97 35.19 -20.27
CA ASN A 108 25.60 35.04 -18.96
C ASN A 108 24.59 34.86 -17.82
N GLU A 109 23.41 35.46 -17.91
CA GLU A 109 22.39 35.41 -16.87
C GLU A 109 21.39 34.28 -17.06
N ILE A 110 21.21 33.79 -18.30
CA ILE A 110 20.20 32.78 -18.64
C ILE A 110 20.84 31.51 -19.20
N TYR A 111 21.45 31.59 -20.39
CA TYR A 111 21.87 30.40 -21.13
C TYR A 111 22.88 29.54 -20.36
N LYS A 112 24.01 30.13 -19.93
CA LYS A 112 25.04 29.38 -19.19
C LYS A 112 24.51 28.81 -17.86
N PRO A 113 23.80 29.58 -17.01
CA PRO A 113 23.17 29.03 -15.80
C PRO A 113 22.16 27.92 -16.09
N LEU A 114 21.28 28.09 -17.09
CA LEU A 114 20.28 27.11 -17.47
C LEU A 114 20.91 25.82 -18.00
N GLN A 115 21.98 25.93 -18.79
CA GLN A 115 22.71 24.78 -19.31
C GLN A 115 23.33 23.98 -18.17
N LYS A 116 23.99 24.66 -17.23
CA LYS A 116 24.56 24.02 -16.04
C LYS A 116 23.47 23.34 -15.19
N PHE A 117 22.37 24.04 -14.94
CA PHE A 117 21.23 23.52 -14.19
C PHE A 117 20.61 22.29 -14.87
N HIS A 118 20.42 22.32 -16.19
CA HIS A 118 19.89 21.19 -16.95
C HIS A 118 20.74 19.92 -16.76
N GLU A 119 22.07 20.05 -16.83
CA GLU A 119 22.99 18.91 -16.61
C GLU A 119 22.88 18.35 -15.18
N GLU A 120 22.76 19.22 -14.17
CA GLU A 120 22.58 18.82 -12.77
C GLU A 120 21.22 18.15 -12.54
N PHE A 121 20.15 18.72 -13.08
CA PHE A 121 18.79 18.17 -13.05
C PHE A 121 18.76 16.76 -13.67
N LYS A 122 19.34 16.60 -14.85
CA LYS A 122 19.41 15.32 -15.56
C LYS A 122 20.14 14.26 -14.74
N ARG A 123 21.31 14.59 -14.19
CA ARG A 123 22.10 13.67 -13.36
C ARG A 123 21.36 13.25 -12.10
N SER A 124 20.74 14.20 -11.39
CA SER A 124 20.01 13.92 -10.15
C SER A 124 18.81 13.00 -10.41
N MET A 125 18.04 13.29 -11.46
CA MET A 125 16.90 12.47 -11.86
C MET A 125 17.31 11.05 -12.26
N ASP A 126 18.35 10.90 -13.08
CA ASP A 126 18.81 9.58 -13.56
C ASP A 126 19.41 8.73 -12.41
N LYS A 127 20.13 9.37 -11.48
CA LYS A 127 20.67 8.71 -10.30
C LYS A 127 19.55 8.17 -9.40
N SER A 128 18.56 9.01 -9.08
CA SER A 128 17.45 8.62 -8.21
C SER A 128 16.57 7.55 -8.88
N ARG A 129 16.28 7.71 -10.18
CA ARG A 129 15.58 6.70 -10.99
C ARG A 129 16.28 5.34 -10.95
N GLY A 130 17.59 5.30 -11.20
CA GLY A 130 18.35 4.05 -11.27
C GLY A 130 18.36 3.26 -9.96
N ALA A 131 18.39 3.96 -8.81
CA ALA A 131 18.33 3.33 -7.50
C ALA A 131 17.02 2.59 -7.26
N VAL A 132 15.88 3.25 -7.52
CA VAL A 132 14.55 2.63 -7.37
C VAL A 132 14.33 1.54 -8.42
N GLU A 133 14.74 1.78 -9.67
CA GLU A 133 14.60 0.81 -10.76
C GLU A 133 15.32 -0.53 -10.44
N SER A 134 16.47 -0.47 -9.79
CA SER A 134 17.19 -1.67 -9.30
C SER A 134 16.37 -2.44 -8.27
N MET A 135 15.76 -1.75 -7.29
CA MET A 135 14.91 -2.38 -6.28
C MET A 135 13.64 -3.00 -6.90
N LEU A 136 13.03 -2.32 -7.89
CA LEU A 136 11.86 -2.87 -8.59
C LEU A 136 12.21 -4.17 -9.34
N LYS A 137 13.37 -4.23 -10.00
CA LYS A 137 13.84 -5.46 -10.66
C LYS A 137 14.12 -6.59 -9.67
N GLN A 138 14.69 -6.29 -8.50
CA GLN A 138 14.88 -7.28 -7.43
C GLN A 138 13.54 -7.79 -6.89
N PHE A 139 12.56 -6.89 -6.74
CA PHE A 139 11.20 -7.24 -6.34
C PHE A 139 10.55 -8.20 -7.34
N ASP A 140 10.59 -7.90 -8.64
CA ASP A 140 10.08 -8.79 -9.69
C ASP A 140 10.78 -10.15 -9.71
N GLY A 141 12.09 -10.17 -9.43
CA GLY A 141 12.86 -11.40 -9.26
C GLY A 141 12.31 -12.27 -8.13
N LEU A 142 12.14 -11.70 -6.93
CA LEU A 142 11.57 -12.41 -5.79
C LEU A 142 10.10 -12.81 -5.98
N VAL A 143 9.30 -12.02 -6.72
CA VAL A 143 7.92 -12.41 -7.09
C VAL A 143 7.96 -13.72 -7.87
N ASN A 144 8.82 -13.82 -8.89
CA ASN A 144 8.94 -15.01 -9.71
C ASN A 144 9.47 -16.22 -8.92
N GLU A 145 10.41 -16.01 -8.00
CA GLU A 145 10.91 -17.07 -7.11
C GLU A 145 9.83 -17.58 -6.15
N THR A 146 9.09 -16.66 -5.53
CA THR A 146 8.00 -17.00 -4.60
C THR A 146 6.86 -17.73 -5.31
N GLU A 147 6.54 -17.36 -6.56
CA GLU A 147 5.55 -18.07 -7.36
C GLU A 147 6.00 -19.50 -7.70
N LYS A 148 7.31 -19.72 -7.94
CA LYS A 148 7.86 -21.07 -8.15
C LYS A 148 7.72 -21.93 -6.89
N SER A 149 8.15 -21.43 -5.73
CA SER A 149 8.04 -22.18 -4.47
C SER A 149 6.60 -22.41 -4.05
N ARG A 150 5.69 -21.45 -4.29
CA ARG A 150 4.24 -21.65 -4.13
C ARG A 150 3.71 -22.81 -4.98
N ASN A 151 4.06 -22.82 -6.27
CA ASN A 151 3.57 -23.84 -7.20
C ASN A 151 4.12 -25.23 -6.86
N GLU A 152 5.37 -25.31 -6.38
CA GLU A 152 5.97 -26.55 -5.88
C GLU A 152 5.25 -27.07 -4.63
N TYR A 153 5.03 -26.20 -3.63
CA TYR A 153 4.28 -26.54 -2.42
C TYR A 153 2.85 -27.00 -2.75
N TYR A 154 2.14 -26.26 -3.59
CA TYR A 154 0.79 -26.63 -4.05
C TYR A 154 0.78 -28.00 -4.74
N LYS A 155 1.74 -28.25 -5.64
CA LYS A 155 1.87 -29.53 -6.33
C LYS A 155 2.08 -30.68 -5.33
N LYS A 156 2.96 -30.51 -4.34
CA LYS A 156 3.20 -31.52 -3.29
C LYS A 156 1.97 -31.78 -2.43
N CYS A 157 1.26 -30.73 -2.03
CA CYS A 157 -0.01 -30.86 -1.30
C CYS A 157 -1.06 -31.63 -2.11
N LYS A 158 -1.21 -31.29 -3.40
CA LYS A 158 -2.17 -31.95 -4.29
C LYS A 158 -1.82 -33.41 -4.53
N GLU A 159 -0.55 -33.73 -4.74
CA GLU A 159 -0.07 -35.11 -4.90
C GLU A 159 -0.38 -35.96 -3.65
N PHE A 160 -0.17 -35.41 -2.45
CA PHE A 160 -0.48 -36.11 -1.21
C PHE A 160 -1.99 -36.25 -0.96
N GLY A 161 -2.77 -35.18 -1.17
CA GLY A 161 -4.23 -35.23 -1.03
C GLY A 161 -4.89 -36.23 -2.00
N SER A 162 -4.41 -36.30 -3.25
CA SER A 162 -4.88 -37.28 -4.24
C SER A 162 -4.53 -38.73 -3.91
N LYS A 163 -3.40 -38.97 -3.21
CA LYS A 163 -3.05 -40.30 -2.70
C LYS A 163 -3.99 -40.70 -1.58
N LEU A 164 -4.26 -39.79 -0.62
CA LEU A 164 -5.21 -40.06 0.46
C LEU A 164 -6.65 -40.32 -0.01
N SER A 165 -7.15 -39.61 -1.03
CA SER A 165 -8.52 -39.78 -1.53
C SER A 165 -8.69 -41.08 -2.32
N ASN A 166 -7.76 -41.39 -3.23
CA ASN A 166 -7.82 -42.60 -4.05
C ASN A 166 -7.57 -43.89 -3.26
N ASP A 167 -6.91 -43.81 -2.10
CA ASP A 167 -6.67 -44.97 -1.24
C ASP A 167 -7.82 -45.22 -0.24
N LYS A 168 -8.66 -44.22 0.05
CA LYS A 168 -9.80 -44.30 0.99
C LYS A 168 -11.14 -44.66 0.32
N GLU A 169 -11.33 -44.32 -0.95
CA GLU A 169 -12.49 -44.79 -1.71
C GLU A 169 -12.25 -46.25 -2.17
N ASP A 170 -13.15 -47.17 -1.78
CA ASP A 170 -13.36 -48.53 -2.33
C ASP A 170 -12.80 -49.80 -1.65
N ARG A 171 -12.30 -49.79 -0.40
CA ARG A 171 -11.96 -51.07 0.29
C ARG A 171 -12.80 -51.35 1.53
N ALA A 172 -13.93 -52.06 1.35
CA ALA A 172 -14.74 -52.60 2.45
C ALA A 172 -13.99 -53.63 3.31
N SER A 173 -12.94 -54.25 2.77
CA SER A 173 -12.05 -55.19 3.47
C SER A 173 -10.68 -55.23 2.78
N ILE A 174 -9.61 -55.23 3.56
CA ILE A 174 -8.20 -55.28 3.13
C ILE A 174 -7.66 -56.67 3.45
N LEU A 175 -7.12 -57.38 2.45
CA LEU A 175 -6.47 -58.68 2.67
C LEU A 175 -5.01 -58.47 3.09
N LEU A 176 -4.67 -58.82 4.32
CA LEU A 176 -3.31 -58.75 4.85
C LEU A 176 -2.84 -60.16 5.24
N GLY A 177 -1.92 -60.72 4.46
CA GLY A 177 -1.55 -62.13 4.55
C GLY A 177 -2.73 -63.01 4.19
N THR A 178 -3.30 -63.69 5.20
CA THR A 178 -4.49 -64.56 5.07
C THR A 178 -5.75 -63.99 5.72
N GLU A 179 -5.64 -62.85 6.42
CA GLU A 179 -6.73 -62.24 7.18
C GLU A 179 -7.33 -61.02 6.46
N LEU A 180 -8.64 -60.80 6.62
CA LEU A 180 -9.33 -59.60 6.16
C LEU A 180 -9.45 -58.63 7.32
N VAL A 181 -8.91 -57.43 7.14
CA VAL A 181 -8.99 -56.32 8.11
C VAL A 181 -9.80 -55.16 7.54
N THR A 182 -10.38 -54.35 8.41
CA THR A 182 -11.02 -53.09 8.02
C THR A 182 -9.98 -52.01 7.72
N GLN A 183 -10.39 -50.93 7.05
CA GLN A 183 -9.51 -49.79 6.79
C GLN A 183 -9.00 -49.15 8.09
N GLU A 184 -9.87 -48.99 9.11
CA GLU A 184 -9.48 -48.41 10.41
C GLU A 184 -8.44 -49.28 11.14
N GLU A 185 -8.62 -50.60 11.12
CA GLU A 185 -7.66 -51.54 11.72
C GLU A 185 -6.32 -51.51 10.97
N PHE A 186 -6.35 -51.39 9.63
CA PHE A 186 -5.14 -51.27 8.82
C PHE A 186 -4.42 -49.93 9.06
N ASP A 187 -5.13 -48.81 9.14
CA ASP A 187 -4.55 -47.51 9.43
C ASP A 187 -3.91 -47.49 10.83
N HIS A 188 -4.62 -48.02 11.84
CA HIS A 188 -4.10 -48.14 13.20
C HIS A 188 -2.86 -49.07 13.26
N LEU A 189 -2.85 -50.15 12.48
CA LEU A 189 -1.69 -51.01 12.34
C LEU A 189 -0.49 -50.26 11.76
N VAL A 190 -0.69 -49.56 10.65
CA VAL A 190 0.36 -48.79 9.99
C VAL A 190 0.92 -47.72 10.92
N ASP A 191 0.08 -47.07 11.71
CA ASP A 191 0.52 -46.09 12.71
C ASP A 191 1.33 -46.74 13.84
N ARG A 192 0.92 -47.92 14.32
CA ARG A 192 1.74 -48.69 15.26
C ARG A 192 3.09 -49.07 14.66
N MET A 193 3.11 -49.56 13.42
CA MET A 193 4.36 -49.91 12.73
C MET A 193 5.31 -48.72 12.65
N LYS A 194 4.82 -47.54 12.28
CA LYS A 194 5.66 -46.32 12.22
C LYS A 194 6.23 -45.91 13.58
N ASN A 195 5.44 -46.05 14.64
CA ASN A 195 5.85 -45.65 15.99
C ASN A 195 6.78 -46.65 16.67
N GLU A 196 6.63 -47.94 16.37
CA GLU A 196 7.35 -49.02 17.04
C GLU A 196 8.58 -49.50 16.24
N ILE A 197 8.57 -49.40 14.90
CA ILE A 197 9.71 -49.80 14.07
C ILE A 197 10.72 -48.64 14.00
N LYS A 198 11.99 -48.97 14.27
CA LYS A 198 13.07 -48.01 14.16
C LYS A 198 13.15 -47.42 12.75
N MET A 199 13.08 -46.10 12.67
CA MET A 199 13.39 -45.34 11.45
C MET A 199 14.80 -44.77 11.50
N GLN A 200 15.44 -44.69 10.34
CA GLN A 200 16.77 -44.10 10.15
C GLN A 200 16.90 -43.52 8.73
N ASP A 201 17.87 -42.64 8.55
CA ASP A 201 18.27 -42.14 7.23
C ASP A 201 19.20 -43.17 6.55
N HIS A 202 18.98 -43.41 5.26
CA HIS A 202 19.77 -44.35 4.47
C HIS A 202 20.35 -43.67 3.22
N SER A 203 21.68 -43.63 3.12
CA SER A 203 22.38 -43.06 1.97
C SER A 203 22.68 -44.13 0.92
N VAL A 204 22.24 -43.85 -0.31
CA VAL A 204 22.55 -44.66 -1.48
C VAL A 204 23.60 -43.92 -2.32
N PRO A 205 24.75 -44.55 -2.64
CA PRO A 205 25.76 -43.94 -3.52
C PRO A 205 25.13 -43.43 -4.81
N CYS A 206 25.47 -42.22 -5.24
CA CYS A 206 24.92 -41.53 -6.44
C CYS A 206 23.44 -41.12 -6.37
N TRP A 207 22.61 -41.70 -5.49
CA TRP A 207 21.16 -41.45 -5.43
C TRP A 207 20.71 -40.64 -4.20
N GLY A 208 21.65 -40.30 -3.31
CA GLY A 208 21.40 -39.40 -2.18
C GLY A 208 20.90 -40.12 -0.91
N THR A 209 20.41 -39.34 0.05
CA THR A 209 19.96 -39.83 1.36
C THR A 209 18.44 -39.88 1.43
N TYR A 210 17.90 -41.07 1.70
CA TYR A 210 16.48 -41.29 1.92
C TYR A 210 16.17 -41.22 3.41
N LYS A 211 15.22 -40.36 3.79
CA LYS A 211 14.73 -40.24 5.17
C LYS A 211 13.62 -41.22 5.47
N TYR A 212 13.38 -41.49 6.76
CA TYR A 212 12.28 -42.34 7.25
C TYR A 212 12.35 -43.74 6.65
N THR A 213 13.52 -44.38 6.75
CA THR A 213 13.70 -45.75 6.25
C THR A 213 13.82 -46.75 7.38
N SER A 214 13.32 -47.96 7.17
CA SER A 214 13.51 -49.10 8.07
C SER A 214 14.09 -50.27 7.28
N THR A 215 14.84 -51.14 7.95
CA THR A 215 15.39 -52.32 7.28
C THR A 215 14.29 -53.37 7.09
N GLY A 216 14.42 -54.21 6.06
CA GLY A 216 13.54 -55.37 5.85
C GLY A 216 13.54 -56.33 7.04
N GLU A 217 14.67 -56.43 7.74
CA GLU A 217 14.81 -57.21 8.97
C GLU A 217 13.93 -56.66 10.10
N ASP A 218 13.96 -55.34 10.34
CA ASP A 218 13.17 -54.72 11.40
C ASP A 218 11.67 -54.79 11.12
N ILE A 219 11.27 -54.60 9.86
CA ILE A 219 9.87 -54.77 9.44
C ILE A 219 9.41 -56.21 9.63
N SER A 220 10.23 -57.19 9.20
CA SER A 220 9.88 -58.60 9.33
C SER A 220 9.82 -59.05 10.78
N ARG A 221 10.73 -58.56 11.63
CA ARG A 221 10.74 -58.83 13.06
C ARG A 221 9.45 -58.30 13.71
N TRP A 222 9.10 -57.05 13.43
CA TRP A 222 7.87 -56.46 13.97
C TRP A 222 6.62 -57.22 13.52
N LEU A 223 6.55 -57.62 12.24
CA LEU A 223 5.44 -58.44 11.72
C LEU A 223 5.35 -59.79 12.44
N ASN A 224 6.47 -60.49 12.64
CA ASN A 224 6.49 -61.77 13.34
C ASN A 224 6.09 -61.66 14.82
N ASP A 225 6.39 -60.54 15.47
CA ASP A 225 6.06 -60.31 16.88
C ASP A 225 4.59 -59.87 17.07
N ASN A 226 3.97 -59.25 16.05
CA ASN A 226 2.64 -58.66 16.15
C ASN A 226 1.54 -59.40 15.37
N PHE A 227 1.89 -60.30 14.43
CA PHE A 227 0.94 -61.13 13.68
C PHE A 227 1.18 -62.62 13.92
N LEU A 228 0.15 -63.32 14.42
CA LEU A 228 0.22 -64.76 14.64
C LEU A 228 0.53 -65.53 13.33
N GLN A 229 -0.11 -65.14 12.23
CA GLN A 229 0.12 -65.71 10.89
C GLN A 229 1.57 -65.53 10.38
N CYS A 230 2.26 -64.47 10.78
CA CYS A 230 3.65 -64.20 10.40
C CYS A 230 4.64 -64.97 11.29
N LYS A 231 4.30 -65.12 12.58
CA LYS A 231 5.08 -65.90 13.55
C LYS A 231 5.22 -67.37 13.14
N GLU A 232 4.19 -67.94 12.52
CA GLU A 232 4.13 -69.35 12.13
C GLU A 232 4.67 -69.63 10.72
N SER A 233 4.89 -68.59 9.90
CA SER A 233 5.33 -68.75 8.51
C SER A 233 6.10 -67.54 7.97
N SER A 234 7.39 -67.72 7.70
CA SER A 234 8.23 -66.71 7.03
C SER A 234 7.73 -66.35 5.62
N THR A 235 7.03 -67.28 4.95
CA THR A 235 6.40 -67.04 3.65
C THR A 235 5.26 -66.04 3.77
N ILE A 236 4.44 -66.12 4.83
CA ILE A 236 3.36 -65.16 5.08
C ILE A 236 3.94 -63.78 5.39
N THR A 237 5.02 -63.69 6.17
CA THR A 237 5.73 -62.42 6.44
C THR A 237 6.21 -61.75 5.15
N ALA A 238 6.73 -62.52 4.19
CA ALA A 238 7.12 -62.00 2.89
C ALA A 238 5.92 -61.51 2.06
N VAL A 239 4.78 -62.21 2.11
CA VAL A 239 3.53 -61.79 1.46
C VAL A 239 3.00 -60.50 2.06
N VAL A 240 2.94 -60.38 3.39
CA VAL A 240 2.50 -59.16 4.08
C VAL A 240 3.44 -58.00 3.77
N GLY A 241 4.76 -58.22 3.84
CA GLY A 241 5.75 -57.22 3.45
C GLY A 241 5.61 -56.78 1.99
N GLN A 242 5.30 -57.71 1.08
CA GLN A 242 5.02 -57.39 -0.31
C GLN A 242 3.74 -56.55 -0.46
N GLN A 243 2.69 -56.90 0.27
CA GLN A 243 1.41 -56.19 0.26
C GLN A 243 1.57 -54.74 0.75
N LEU A 244 2.41 -54.50 1.76
CA LEU A 244 2.78 -53.15 2.22
C LEU A 244 3.48 -52.32 1.14
N ILE A 245 4.22 -52.96 0.22
CA ILE A 245 4.79 -52.29 -0.97
C ILE A 245 3.72 -52.11 -2.05
N THR A 246 2.98 -53.16 -2.39
CA THR A 246 1.95 -53.16 -3.43
C THR A 246 0.91 -54.24 -3.11
N PRO A 247 -0.40 -53.91 -3.07
CA PRO A 247 -1.00 -52.67 -3.59
C PRO A 247 -1.09 -51.52 -2.57
N TYR A 248 -0.75 -51.71 -1.29
CA TYR A 248 -1.08 -50.74 -0.24
C TYR A 248 -0.16 -49.52 -0.16
N LYS A 249 1.03 -49.57 -0.78
CA LYS A 249 1.96 -48.42 -0.91
C LYS A 249 2.23 -47.71 0.44
N VAL A 250 2.35 -48.48 1.51
CA VAL A 250 2.73 -47.98 2.84
C VAL A 250 4.23 -47.71 2.87
N ILE A 251 5.01 -48.60 2.27
CA ILE A 251 6.46 -48.53 2.17
C ILE A 251 6.93 -48.69 0.72
N ARG A 252 8.08 -48.12 0.38
CA ARG A 252 8.75 -48.34 -0.92
C ARG A 252 10.16 -48.87 -0.72
N LEU A 253 10.55 -49.84 -1.55
CA LEU A 253 11.93 -50.31 -1.57
C LEU A 253 12.87 -49.22 -2.10
N ILE A 254 14.03 -49.06 -1.46
CA ILE A 254 15.11 -48.16 -1.86
C ILE A 254 16.24 -49.00 -2.48
N SER A 255 16.15 -49.31 -3.77
CA SER A 255 17.21 -49.95 -4.58
C SER A 255 16.96 -49.80 -6.09
N GLU A 256 17.99 -49.97 -6.93
CA GLU A 256 17.88 -49.90 -8.40
C GLU A 256 17.24 -51.15 -9.05
N TRP A 257 17.15 -52.28 -8.33
CA TRP A 257 16.73 -53.56 -8.90
C TRP A 257 15.73 -54.28 -8.00
N GLY A 258 14.49 -54.42 -8.49
CA GLY A 258 13.44 -55.25 -7.90
C GLY A 258 12.29 -54.46 -7.25
N SER A 259 11.13 -55.12 -7.15
CA SER A 259 9.93 -54.63 -6.45
C SER A 259 9.53 -55.55 -5.29
N GLN A 260 10.35 -56.57 -5.01
CA GLN A 260 10.04 -57.62 -4.05
C GLN A 260 10.47 -57.25 -2.64
N PHE A 261 9.63 -57.59 -1.66
CA PHE A 261 9.98 -57.50 -0.26
C PHE A 261 11.07 -58.53 0.10
N ASN A 262 12.03 -58.11 0.90
CA ASN A 262 13.14 -58.92 1.37
C ASN A 262 13.41 -58.59 2.84
N SER A 263 13.46 -59.63 3.69
CA SER A 263 13.58 -59.52 5.14
C SER A 263 15.01 -59.29 5.64
N SER A 264 15.97 -59.04 4.74
CA SER A 264 17.38 -58.83 5.11
C SER A 264 17.65 -57.38 5.54
N LYS A 265 18.63 -57.21 6.42
CA LYS A 265 19.13 -55.92 6.89
C LYS A 265 19.71 -55.04 5.78
N SER A 266 20.13 -55.65 4.67
CA SER A 266 20.66 -54.93 3.50
C SER A 266 19.59 -54.20 2.69
N TYR A 267 18.32 -54.58 2.84
CA TYR A 267 17.20 -53.97 2.12
C TYR A 267 16.54 -52.90 2.98
N HIS A 268 16.35 -51.71 2.40
CA HIS A 268 15.82 -50.54 3.09
C HIS A 268 14.51 -50.09 2.46
N TYR A 269 13.53 -49.78 3.30
CA TYR A 269 12.19 -49.40 2.88
C TYR A 269 11.84 -48.03 3.45
N GLN A 270 11.44 -47.09 2.59
CA GLN A 270 11.01 -45.75 3.00
C GLN A 270 9.51 -45.73 3.27
N TRP A 271 9.12 -45.18 4.42
CA TRP A 271 7.73 -44.92 4.79
C TRP A 271 7.18 -43.77 3.93
N ILE A 272 6.19 -44.07 3.07
CA ILE A 272 5.73 -43.12 2.03
C ILE A 272 5.02 -41.90 2.65
N SER A 273 4.20 -42.08 3.69
CA SER A 273 3.49 -40.99 4.35
C SER A 273 4.45 -40.01 5.04
N GLU A 274 5.46 -40.52 5.73
CA GLU A 274 6.42 -39.68 6.48
C GLU A 274 7.34 -38.93 5.53
N ALA A 275 7.84 -39.60 4.49
CA ALA A 275 8.61 -38.96 3.44
C ALA A 275 7.79 -37.86 2.72
N SER A 276 6.52 -38.14 2.39
CA SER A 276 5.64 -37.16 1.74
C SER A 276 5.35 -35.96 2.65
N THR A 277 5.07 -36.20 3.94
CA THR A 277 4.80 -35.15 4.93
C THR A 277 6.04 -34.28 5.13
N HIS A 278 7.23 -34.88 5.22
CA HIS A 278 8.48 -34.12 5.29
C HIS A 278 8.74 -33.29 4.03
N GLU A 279 8.48 -33.82 2.83
CA GLU A 279 8.60 -33.05 1.59
C GLU A 279 7.62 -31.86 1.54
N ILE A 280 6.37 -32.05 1.97
CA ILE A 280 5.38 -30.98 2.09
C ILE A 280 5.87 -29.92 3.08
N ASN A 281 6.30 -30.33 4.28
CA ASN A 281 6.78 -29.39 5.30
C ASN A 281 8.05 -28.65 4.85
N SER A 282 8.93 -29.31 4.09
CA SER A 282 10.11 -28.68 3.52
C SER A 282 9.74 -27.63 2.46
N THR A 283 8.79 -27.94 1.56
CA THR A 283 8.34 -27.00 0.53
C THR A 283 7.48 -25.86 1.09
N ASP A 284 6.68 -26.14 2.12
CA ASP A 284 5.98 -25.15 2.96
C ASP A 284 6.98 -24.17 3.59
N THR A 285 8.04 -24.69 4.24
CA THR A 285 9.08 -23.86 4.88
C THR A 285 9.74 -22.93 3.86
N VAL A 286 10.14 -23.45 2.71
CA VAL A 286 10.75 -22.64 1.64
C VAL A 286 9.79 -21.56 1.16
N TYR A 287 8.54 -21.92 0.83
CA TYR A 287 7.55 -20.96 0.37
C TYR A 287 7.23 -19.89 1.43
N ARG A 288 7.14 -20.25 2.71
CA ARG A 288 6.96 -19.29 3.83
C ARG A 288 8.10 -18.31 3.92
N GLU A 289 9.34 -18.79 3.84
CA GLU A 289 10.52 -17.91 3.89
C GLU A 289 10.59 -16.98 2.67
N ASP A 290 10.22 -17.46 1.48
CA ASP A 290 10.14 -16.63 0.28
C ASP A 290 9.05 -15.56 0.40
N VAL A 291 7.86 -15.89 0.92
CA VAL A 291 6.80 -14.90 1.21
C VAL A 291 7.28 -13.85 2.21
N LYS A 292 7.97 -14.25 3.29
CA LYS A 292 8.52 -13.32 4.27
C LYS A 292 9.54 -12.36 3.64
N LYS A 293 10.48 -12.90 2.85
CA LYS A 293 11.49 -12.09 2.13
C LYS A 293 10.84 -11.14 1.14
N LEU A 294 9.88 -11.63 0.35
CA LEU A 294 9.19 -10.84 -0.65
C LEU A 294 8.33 -9.73 -0.01
N ASN A 295 7.60 -10.02 1.07
CA ASN A 295 6.81 -9.02 1.78
C ASN A 295 7.69 -7.98 2.49
N LYS A 296 8.87 -8.38 2.97
CA LYS A 296 9.88 -7.43 3.48
C LYS A 296 10.40 -6.52 2.37
N LEU A 297 10.81 -7.07 1.22
CA LEU A 297 11.29 -6.27 0.10
C LEU A 297 10.20 -5.34 -0.45
N ARG A 298 8.93 -5.78 -0.49
CA ARG A 298 7.78 -4.93 -0.83
C ARG A 298 7.74 -3.67 0.04
N MET A 299 7.93 -3.81 1.35
CA MET A 299 7.91 -2.69 2.30
C MET A 299 9.09 -1.74 2.09
N GLU A 300 10.28 -2.29 1.83
CA GLU A 300 11.47 -1.50 1.52
C GLU A 300 11.29 -0.73 0.19
N VAL A 301 10.65 -1.34 -0.81
CA VAL A 301 10.28 -0.67 -2.07
C VAL A 301 9.27 0.44 -1.84
N GLU A 302 8.24 0.23 -1.01
CA GLU A 302 7.28 1.27 -0.64
C GLU A 302 7.97 2.46 0.04
N GLU A 303 8.91 2.21 0.95
CA GLU A 303 9.69 3.28 1.59
C GLU A 303 10.53 4.05 0.56
N ALA A 304 11.28 3.33 -0.29
CA ALA A 304 12.13 3.94 -1.32
C ALA A 304 11.32 4.75 -2.34
N MET A 305 10.19 4.22 -2.79
CA MET A 305 9.25 4.92 -3.67
C MET A 305 8.71 6.19 -3.04
N CYS A 306 8.33 6.16 -1.75
CA CYS A 306 7.84 7.35 -1.07
C CYS A 306 8.88 8.49 -1.07
N LEU A 307 10.12 8.16 -0.73
CA LEU A 307 11.23 9.13 -0.74
C LEU A 307 11.54 9.64 -2.14
N HIS A 308 11.53 8.72 -3.13
CA HIS A 308 11.78 9.06 -4.52
C HIS A 308 10.73 9.99 -5.10
N LEU A 309 9.44 9.76 -4.83
CA LEU A 309 8.35 10.62 -5.31
C LEU A 309 8.45 12.03 -4.73
N ASP A 310 8.77 12.16 -3.44
CA ASP A 310 9.02 13.47 -2.81
C ASP A 310 10.27 14.16 -3.41
N GLU A 311 11.33 13.41 -3.75
CA GLU A 311 12.51 13.95 -4.42
C GLU A 311 12.19 14.43 -5.84
N MET A 312 11.44 13.66 -6.62
CA MET A 312 11.06 14.01 -7.99
C MET A 312 10.16 15.23 -8.04
N GLU A 313 9.23 15.37 -7.09
CA GLU A 313 8.39 16.57 -6.95
C GLU A 313 9.25 17.80 -6.67
N LYS A 314 10.20 17.70 -5.73
CA LYS A 314 11.14 18.78 -5.43
C LYS A 314 12.01 19.14 -6.63
N LEU A 315 12.51 18.15 -7.37
CA LEU A 315 13.30 18.41 -8.58
C LEU A 315 12.48 19.16 -9.63
N GLU A 316 11.23 18.77 -9.86
CA GLU A 316 10.37 19.41 -10.85
C GLU A 316 9.94 20.81 -10.41
N SER A 317 9.58 21.00 -9.14
CA SER A 317 9.29 22.31 -8.56
C SER A 317 10.49 23.25 -8.69
N ASN A 318 11.69 22.78 -8.28
CA ASN A 318 12.94 23.54 -8.42
C ASN A 318 13.25 23.87 -9.89
N ARG A 319 12.91 23.00 -10.85
CA ARG A 319 13.09 23.27 -12.28
C ARG A 319 12.26 24.46 -12.72
N ILE A 320 10.97 24.46 -12.41
CA ILE A 320 10.03 25.52 -12.82
C ILE A 320 10.41 26.84 -12.14
N GLU A 321 10.71 26.81 -10.84
CA GLU A 321 11.19 27.99 -10.09
C GLU A 321 12.49 28.54 -10.67
N PHE A 322 13.45 27.67 -11.00
CA PHE A 322 14.70 28.08 -11.59
C PHE A 322 14.48 28.78 -12.93
N ILE A 323 13.68 28.19 -13.83
CA ILE A 323 13.34 28.79 -15.13
C ILE A 323 12.67 30.15 -14.93
N LYS A 324 11.66 30.23 -14.05
CA LYS A 324 10.97 31.47 -13.70
C LYS A 324 11.96 32.54 -13.19
N SER A 325 12.93 32.16 -12.36
CA SER A 325 13.98 33.08 -11.88
C SER A 325 14.87 33.63 -13.01
N LYS A 326 15.15 32.83 -14.05
CA LYS A 326 15.95 33.29 -15.21
C LYS A 326 15.17 34.22 -16.11
N ILE A 327 13.87 33.99 -16.28
CA ILE A 327 12.99 34.92 -16.98
C ILE A 327 12.93 36.26 -16.24
N SER A 328 12.86 36.26 -14.90
CA SER A 328 12.94 37.50 -14.12
C SER A 328 14.26 38.25 -14.34
N LYS A 329 15.41 37.56 -14.36
CA LYS A 329 16.70 38.18 -14.68
C LYS A 329 16.76 38.78 -16.09
N LEU A 330 16.11 38.12 -17.05
CA LEU A 330 15.97 38.67 -18.39
C LEU A 330 15.20 39.99 -18.40
N ILE A 331 14.05 40.02 -17.70
CA ILE A 331 13.22 41.21 -17.59
C ILE A 331 14.04 42.37 -17.00
N ASP A 332 14.79 42.13 -15.92
CA ASP A 332 15.69 43.13 -15.32
C ASP A 332 16.67 43.69 -16.36
N ALA A 333 17.30 42.83 -17.15
CA ALA A 333 18.28 43.23 -18.17
C ALA A 333 17.65 44.03 -19.32
N LEU A 334 16.46 43.63 -19.78
CA LEU A 334 15.71 44.34 -20.82
C LEU A 334 15.27 45.74 -20.35
N GLU A 335 14.86 45.86 -19.08
CA GLU A 335 14.44 47.13 -18.47
C GLU A 335 15.60 48.13 -18.45
N ILE A 336 16.79 47.69 -18.03
CA ILE A 336 18.00 48.52 -17.98
C ILE A 336 18.36 49.08 -19.36
N GLN A 337 18.11 48.33 -20.45
CA GLN A 337 18.41 48.78 -21.81
C GLN A 337 17.30 49.63 -22.44
N GLY A 338 16.16 49.77 -21.76
CA GLY A 338 14.99 50.52 -22.23
C GLY A 338 14.28 49.83 -23.39
N TYR A 339 14.01 48.52 -23.25
CA TYR A 339 13.28 47.74 -24.25
C TYR A 339 11.79 48.11 -24.28
N ASP A 340 11.26 48.43 -25.46
CA ASP A 340 9.83 48.69 -25.66
C ASP A 340 9.03 47.38 -25.57
N GLY A 341 7.93 47.36 -24.79
CA GLY A 341 7.09 46.16 -24.65
C GLY A 341 7.43 45.23 -23.47
N ILE A 342 8.15 45.73 -22.46
CA ILE A 342 8.51 44.96 -21.27
C ILE A 342 7.31 44.43 -20.48
N GLU A 343 6.15 45.09 -20.60
CA GLU A 343 4.93 44.72 -19.90
C GLU A 343 4.40 43.34 -20.36
N ASP A 344 4.59 42.99 -21.63
CA ASP A 344 4.18 41.67 -22.14
C ASP A 344 5.05 40.55 -21.57
N TRP A 345 6.33 40.82 -21.31
CA TRP A 345 7.22 39.88 -20.61
C TRP A 345 6.84 39.69 -19.14
N ARG A 346 6.42 40.78 -18.46
CA ARG A 346 5.92 40.72 -17.08
C ARG A 346 4.65 39.88 -16.98
N LYS A 347 3.69 40.09 -17.89
CA LYS A 347 2.48 39.25 -17.98
C LYS A 347 2.82 37.78 -18.20
N MET A 348 3.75 37.47 -19.11
CA MET A 348 4.20 36.08 -19.31
C MET A 348 4.79 35.47 -18.04
N TYR A 349 5.65 36.22 -17.33
CA TYR A 349 6.24 35.78 -16.07
C TYR A 349 5.18 35.44 -15.00
N ASP A 350 4.12 36.24 -14.91
CA ASP A 350 3.05 36.06 -13.93
C ASP A 350 2.21 34.79 -14.20
N THR A 351 2.19 34.28 -15.43
CA THR A 351 1.47 33.03 -15.77
C THR A 351 2.16 31.75 -15.28
N ILE A 352 3.44 31.79 -14.92
CA ILE A 352 4.19 30.62 -14.48
C ILE A 352 3.95 30.38 -12.99
N GLU A 353 3.27 29.30 -12.62
CA GLU A 353 2.89 29.01 -11.23
C GLU A 353 3.33 27.60 -10.82
N PRO A 354 4.54 27.45 -10.22
CA PRO A 354 5.12 26.14 -9.91
C PRO A 354 4.19 25.18 -9.18
N ASP A 355 3.47 25.66 -8.15
CA ASP A 355 2.54 24.83 -7.38
C ASP A 355 1.36 24.32 -8.22
N LYS A 356 0.86 25.13 -9.16
CA LYS A 356 -0.23 24.74 -10.07
C LYS A 356 0.25 23.72 -11.09
N ASP A 357 1.47 23.88 -11.60
CA ASP A 357 2.08 22.92 -12.53
C ASP A 357 2.33 21.55 -11.87
N ILE A 358 2.82 21.53 -10.63
CA ILE A 358 2.95 20.28 -9.85
C ILE A 358 1.58 19.62 -9.62
N CYS A 359 0.58 20.41 -9.22
CA CYS A 359 -0.78 19.91 -9.06
C CYS A 359 -1.35 19.38 -10.38
N TYR A 360 -1.09 20.04 -11.50
CA TYR A 360 -1.49 19.60 -12.83
C TYR A 360 -0.88 18.23 -13.15
N ILE A 361 0.42 18.04 -12.94
CA ILE A 361 1.09 16.75 -13.18
C ILE A 361 0.47 15.65 -12.29
N ALA A 362 0.36 15.91 -10.98
CA ALA A 362 -0.19 14.95 -10.02
C ALA A 362 -1.63 14.54 -10.36
N THR A 363 -2.45 15.48 -10.83
CA THR A 363 -3.85 15.27 -11.17
C THR A 363 -4.02 14.57 -12.52
N LYS A 364 -3.37 15.09 -13.56
CA LYS A 364 -3.54 14.63 -14.94
C LYS A 364 -2.98 13.24 -15.17
N TYR A 365 -1.88 12.91 -14.48
CA TYR A 365 -1.18 11.64 -14.59
C TYR A 365 -1.37 10.77 -13.36
N PHE A 366 -2.45 10.99 -12.61
CA PHE A 366 -2.80 10.18 -11.45
C PHE A 366 -2.96 8.70 -11.83
N THR A 367 -2.36 7.83 -11.01
CA THR A 367 -2.49 6.37 -11.13
C THR A 367 -3.18 5.79 -9.91
N SER A 368 -2.63 6.04 -8.72
CA SER A 368 -3.21 5.68 -7.43
C SER A 368 -2.49 6.40 -6.29
N ASP A 369 -3.13 6.47 -5.12
CA ASP A 369 -2.46 6.69 -3.83
C ASP A 369 -1.81 5.40 -3.30
N LEU A 370 -1.02 5.54 -2.23
CA LEU A 370 -0.41 4.42 -1.54
C LEU A 370 -1.48 3.44 -1.05
N SER A 371 -1.55 2.28 -1.71
CA SER A 371 -2.50 1.21 -1.45
C SER A 371 -1.76 -0.11 -1.15
N PRO A 372 -1.10 -0.21 0.02
CA PRO A 372 -0.28 -1.36 0.37
C PRO A 372 -1.13 -2.62 0.44
N ILE A 373 -0.73 -3.66 -0.30
CA ILE A 373 -1.29 -5.01 -0.19
C ILE A 373 -0.19 -5.88 0.40
N SER A 374 -0.43 -6.48 1.55
CA SER A 374 0.53 -7.44 2.12
C SER A 374 0.45 -8.77 1.37
N ILE A 375 1.61 -9.37 1.14
CA ILE A 375 1.73 -10.61 0.40
C ILE A 375 1.45 -11.75 1.37
N ALA A 376 0.31 -12.41 1.17
CA ALA A 376 -0.17 -13.47 2.05
C ALA A 376 0.33 -14.86 1.65
N PHE A 377 0.83 -15.60 2.63
CA PHE A 377 1.09 -17.03 2.48
C PHE A 377 -0.23 -17.77 2.24
N LYS A 378 -0.31 -18.53 1.16
CA LYS A 378 -1.47 -19.38 0.83
C LYS A 378 -1.25 -20.77 1.38
N ASN A 379 -2.07 -21.15 2.37
CA ASN A 379 -2.02 -22.49 2.90
C ASN A 379 -2.83 -23.47 2.03
N TYR A 380 -2.17 -24.50 1.51
CA TYR A 380 -2.80 -25.58 0.74
C TYR A 380 -2.95 -26.88 1.55
N ASN A 381 -2.39 -26.94 2.77
CA ASN A 381 -2.48 -28.06 3.69
C ASN A 381 -3.23 -27.66 4.97
N GLN A 382 -4.44 -28.20 5.18
CA GLN A 382 -5.32 -27.83 6.30
C GLN A 382 -4.70 -28.12 7.68
N ASP A 383 -3.69 -29.00 7.75
CA ASP A 383 -3.04 -29.40 8.99
C ASP A 383 -1.95 -28.41 9.47
N ILE A 384 -1.63 -27.39 8.67
CA ILE A 384 -0.59 -26.40 9.01
C ILE A 384 -1.24 -25.08 9.44
N ASN A 385 -0.73 -24.46 10.50
CA ASN A 385 -1.23 -23.16 10.95
C ASN A 385 -0.83 -22.03 10.00
N GLN A 386 -1.73 -21.03 9.86
CA GLN A 386 -1.45 -19.80 9.16
C GLN A 386 -0.85 -18.79 10.15
N ASP A 387 0.46 -18.52 10.00
CA ASP A 387 1.21 -17.64 10.88
C ASP A 387 1.47 -16.30 10.16
N GLN A 388 0.40 -15.57 9.84
CA GLN A 388 0.47 -14.22 9.26
C GLN A 388 -0.57 -13.28 9.88
N LEU A 389 -0.16 -12.08 10.28
CA LEU A 389 -1.08 -11.07 10.83
C LEU A 389 -1.57 -10.10 9.74
N PHE A 390 -0.64 -9.52 9.00
CA PHE A 390 -0.92 -8.49 8.01
C PHE A 390 -1.34 -9.10 6.67
N GLY A 391 -2.31 -8.49 5.98
CA GLY A 391 -2.79 -8.95 4.66
C GLY A 391 -3.86 -10.02 4.68
N LEU A 392 -4.20 -10.59 5.85
CA LEU A 392 -5.33 -11.50 5.99
C LEU A 392 -6.66 -10.74 6.07
N SER A 393 -7.73 -11.38 5.62
CA SER A 393 -9.08 -10.86 5.80
C SER A 393 -9.47 -10.86 7.28
N LEU A 394 -10.36 -9.94 7.67
CA LEU A 394 -10.93 -9.94 9.02
C LEU A 394 -11.63 -11.27 9.35
N LYS A 395 -12.21 -11.94 8.34
CA LYS A 395 -12.84 -13.27 8.50
C LYS A 395 -11.80 -14.31 8.91
N GLU A 396 -10.67 -14.39 8.21
CA GLU A 396 -9.60 -15.34 8.52
C GLU A 396 -9.02 -15.07 9.93
N LEU A 397 -8.69 -13.82 10.25
CA LEU A 397 -8.12 -13.46 11.56
C LEU A 397 -9.08 -13.79 12.72
N CYS A 398 -10.38 -13.55 12.52
CA CYS A 398 -11.42 -13.89 13.49
C CYS A 398 -11.58 -15.41 13.66
N ASN A 399 -11.56 -16.17 12.57
CA ASN A 399 -11.67 -17.62 12.62
C ASN A 399 -10.50 -18.27 13.39
N HIS A 400 -9.26 -17.87 13.09
CA HIS A 400 -8.08 -18.38 13.79
C HIS A 400 -8.11 -18.09 15.30
N SER A 401 -8.54 -16.88 15.66
CA SER A 401 -8.60 -16.45 17.06
C SER A 401 -9.88 -16.84 17.80
N LYS A 402 -10.86 -17.44 17.11
CA LYS A 402 -12.21 -17.72 17.63
C LYS A 402 -12.86 -16.47 18.26
N SER A 403 -12.62 -15.31 17.65
CA SER A 403 -13.12 -14.00 18.07
C SER A 403 -13.96 -13.38 16.95
N VAL A 404 -14.78 -12.37 17.27
CA VAL A 404 -15.49 -11.57 16.24
C VAL A 404 -14.77 -10.25 15.91
N VAL A 405 -13.71 -9.92 16.64
CA VAL A 405 -12.78 -8.83 16.35
C VAL A 405 -11.35 -9.37 16.50
N PRO A 406 -10.43 -9.11 15.54
CA PRO A 406 -9.06 -9.57 15.66
C PRO A 406 -8.43 -9.12 16.99
N PRO A 407 -7.80 -10.03 17.77
CA PRO A 407 -7.16 -9.70 19.04
C PRO A 407 -6.13 -8.57 18.93
N PHE A 408 -5.39 -8.52 17.82
CA PHE A 408 -4.44 -7.45 17.52
C PHE A 408 -5.09 -6.06 17.59
N ILE A 409 -6.29 -5.88 17.02
CA ILE A 409 -7.00 -4.59 17.04
C ILE A 409 -7.41 -4.25 18.47
N ILE A 410 -8.03 -5.20 19.19
CA ILE A 410 -8.47 -4.98 20.56
C ILE A 410 -7.31 -4.63 21.50
N ASN A 411 -6.21 -5.37 21.41
CA ASN A 411 -5.04 -5.17 22.25
C ASN A 411 -4.32 -3.87 21.89
N SER A 412 -4.26 -3.50 20.60
CA SER A 412 -3.72 -2.20 20.16
C SER A 412 -4.55 -1.05 20.71
N LEU A 413 -5.87 -1.09 20.57
CA LEU A 413 -6.74 -0.04 21.11
C LEU A 413 -6.58 0.10 22.64
N ARG A 414 -6.49 -1.02 23.38
CA ARG A 414 -6.25 -0.99 24.83
C ARG A 414 -4.89 -0.40 25.21
N ALA A 415 -3.83 -0.81 24.51
CA ALA A 415 -2.50 -0.27 24.73
C ALA A 415 -2.46 1.25 24.44
N ILE A 416 -3.11 1.69 23.35
CA ILE A 416 -3.26 3.10 23.00
C ILE A 416 -4.04 3.85 24.09
N GLU A 417 -5.18 3.33 24.57
CA GLU A 417 -5.95 3.96 25.67
C GLU A 417 -5.08 4.17 26.90
N LYS A 418 -4.41 3.11 27.38
CA LYS A 418 -3.59 3.17 28.58
C LYS A 418 -2.42 4.16 28.43
N ARG A 419 -1.70 4.10 27.31
CA ARG A 419 -0.54 4.98 27.06
C ARG A 419 -0.97 6.44 26.82
N ALA A 420 -2.11 6.67 26.17
CA ALA A 420 -2.65 8.02 26.00
C ALA A 420 -3.13 8.62 27.32
N GLU A 421 -3.59 7.82 28.27
CA GLU A 421 -3.98 8.29 29.60
C GLU A 421 -2.80 8.85 30.41
N GLU A 422 -1.59 8.31 30.20
CA GLU A 422 -0.33 8.77 30.80
C GLU A 422 0.14 10.14 30.27
N LEU A 423 -0.38 10.58 29.10
CA LEU A 423 -0.05 11.89 28.53
C LEU A 423 -0.75 13.01 29.31
N LYS A 424 -0.01 14.05 29.68
CA LYS A 424 -0.53 15.18 30.48
C LYS A 424 -1.52 16.05 29.70
N GLU A 425 -1.25 16.29 28.42
CA GLU A 425 -2.05 17.12 27.52
C GLU A 425 -2.12 16.47 26.14
N ASN A 426 -3.05 16.93 25.29
CA ASN A 426 -3.12 16.57 23.88
C ASN A 426 -3.25 15.06 23.59
N LYS A 427 -3.98 14.33 24.45
CA LYS A 427 -4.24 12.88 24.30
C LYS A 427 -4.81 12.52 22.92
N GLN A 428 -5.58 13.43 22.33
CA GLN A 428 -6.18 13.28 21.01
C GLN A 428 -5.16 13.34 19.87
N ASN A 429 -4.02 14.03 20.05
CA ASN A 429 -3.00 14.19 19.02
C ASN A 429 -2.36 12.86 18.62
N VAL A 430 -2.45 11.84 19.48
CA VAL A 430 -2.04 10.46 19.19
C VAL A 430 -2.67 9.93 17.89
N TRP A 431 -3.91 10.34 17.59
CA TRP A 431 -4.66 9.94 16.39
C TRP A 431 -4.47 10.86 15.18
N ILE A 432 -3.75 11.97 15.36
CA ILE A 432 -3.50 13.00 14.35
C ILE A 432 -2.05 12.94 13.84
N MET A 433 -1.11 12.62 14.74
CA MET A 433 0.31 12.63 14.43
C MET A 433 0.69 11.51 13.45
N THR A 434 1.39 11.90 12.39
CA THR A 434 2.01 10.97 11.45
C THR A 434 3.41 10.61 11.91
N VAL A 435 3.79 9.34 11.83
CA VAL A 435 5.16 8.88 12.12
C VAL A 435 5.95 8.65 10.84
N GLU A 436 7.28 8.68 10.95
CA GLU A 436 8.17 8.36 9.84
C GLU A 436 7.86 6.98 9.25
N PHE A 437 7.83 6.91 7.91
CA PHE A 437 7.44 5.70 7.19
C PHE A 437 8.30 4.48 7.58
N LYS A 438 9.62 4.69 7.69
CA LYS A 438 10.59 3.65 8.11
C LYS A 438 10.29 3.05 9.48
N ARG A 439 9.95 3.90 10.46
CA ARG A 439 9.61 3.46 11.84
C ARG A 439 8.34 2.61 11.83
N LYS A 440 7.32 3.05 11.08
CA LYS A 440 6.06 2.30 10.89
C LYS A 440 6.31 0.92 10.27
N ILE A 441 7.10 0.85 9.20
CA ILE A 441 7.44 -0.39 8.51
C ILE A 441 8.20 -1.35 9.43
N SER A 442 9.18 -0.84 10.18
CA SER A 442 9.98 -1.64 11.11
C SER A 442 9.11 -2.27 12.20
N ALA A 443 8.20 -1.49 12.79
CA ALA A 443 7.25 -2.00 13.78
C ALA A 443 6.30 -3.06 13.20
N CYS A 444 5.79 -2.87 11.97
CA CYS A 444 4.95 -3.86 11.32
C CYS A 444 5.68 -5.20 11.09
N LEU A 445 6.94 -5.15 10.67
CA LEU A 445 7.76 -6.35 10.46
C LEU A 445 8.01 -7.12 11.77
N GLU A 446 8.31 -6.41 12.86
CA GLU A 446 8.51 -7.01 14.19
C GLU A 446 7.23 -7.65 14.72
N LEU A 447 6.09 -6.95 14.63
CA LEU A 447 4.80 -7.46 15.08
C LEU A 447 4.34 -8.67 14.26
N ASN A 448 4.67 -8.71 12.96
CA ASN A 448 4.36 -9.86 12.12
C ASN A 448 5.23 -11.10 12.44
N GLN A 449 6.34 -10.96 13.17
CA GLN A 449 7.14 -12.11 13.63
C GLN A 449 6.60 -12.72 14.93
N ASN A 450 5.95 -11.93 15.79
CA ASN A 450 5.57 -12.30 17.16
C ASN A 450 4.05 -12.40 17.37
N GLN A 451 3.32 -12.95 16.40
CA GLN A 451 1.85 -12.86 16.31
C GLN A 451 1.12 -13.55 17.47
N ASN A 452 1.68 -14.65 17.96
CA ASN A 452 1.10 -15.44 19.05
C ASN A 452 1.30 -14.79 20.44
N GLU A 453 2.07 -13.71 20.52
CA GLU A 453 2.45 -13.03 21.76
C GLU A 453 2.00 -11.56 21.82
N LEU A 454 1.12 -11.13 20.90
CA LEU A 454 0.63 -9.73 20.83
C LEU A 454 -0.38 -9.39 21.93
N THR A 455 0.06 -9.53 23.17
CA THR A 455 -0.63 -9.09 24.38
C THR A 455 -0.57 -7.57 24.53
N VAL A 456 -1.40 -7.01 25.41
CA VAL A 456 -1.40 -5.58 25.69
C VAL A 456 -0.03 -5.13 26.21
N ASP A 457 0.59 -5.89 27.12
CA ASP A 457 1.91 -5.57 27.70
C ASP A 457 3.05 -5.52 26.66
N VAL A 458 2.96 -6.33 25.61
CA VAL A 458 3.93 -6.28 24.50
C VAL A 458 3.72 -5.03 23.66
N LEU A 459 2.47 -4.69 23.35
CA LEU A 459 2.13 -3.51 22.55
C LEU A 459 2.41 -2.20 23.28
N GLU A 460 2.26 -2.16 24.60
CA GLU A 460 2.56 -0.98 25.43
C GLU A 460 4.02 -0.51 25.37
N LYS A 461 4.94 -1.35 24.87
CA LYS A 461 6.35 -0.99 24.66
C LYS A 461 6.54 0.01 23.52
N TYR A 462 5.55 0.15 22.63
CA TYR A 462 5.59 1.10 21.53
C TYR A 462 5.00 2.47 21.93
N GLU A 463 5.47 3.53 21.27
CA GLU A 463 4.86 4.86 21.36
C GLU A 463 3.39 4.80 20.87
N PRO A 464 2.46 5.51 21.54
CA PRO A 464 1.04 5.42 21.19
C PRO A 464 0.75 5.94 19.77
N GLU A 465 1.44 6.97 19.29
CA GLU A 465 1.32 7.50 17.93
C GLU A 465 1.76 6.43 16.89
N LEU A 466 2.83 5.70 17.20
CA LEU A 466 3.35 4.63 16.35
C LEU A 466 2.35 3.47 16.28
N LEU A 467 1.75 3.07 17.40
CA LEU A 467 0.70 2.03 17.42
C LEU A 467 -0.52 2.45 16.60
N VAL A 468 -0.98 3.70 16.70
CA VAL A 468 -2.08 4.19 15.85
C VAL A 468 -1.70 4.08 14.36
N ASN A 469 -0.51 4.56 13.99
CA ASN A 469 -0.07 4.51 12.58
C ASN A 469 0.08 3.07 12.07
N VAL A 470 0.52 2.13 12.91
CA VAL A 470 0.55 0.69 12.59
C VAL A 470 -0.86 0.13 12.44
N LEU A 471 -1.79 0.49 13.33
CA LEU A 471 -3.18 0.04 13.26
C LEU A 471 -3.89 0.56 12.01
N LEU A 472 -3.72 1.84 11.67
CA LEU A 472 -4.27 2.43 10.46
C LEU A 472 -3.68 1.78 9.21
N TYR A 473 -2.37 1.54 9.20
CA TYR A 473 -1.70 0.84 8.10
C TYR A 473 -2.16 -0.63 7.97
N PHE A 474 -2.41 -1.32 9.10
CA PHE A 474 -3.05 -2.64 9.11
C PHE A 474 -4.42 -2.61 8.43
N LEU A 475 -5.26 -1.61 8.72
CA LEU A 475 -6.58 -1.49 8.10
C LEU A 475 -6.48 -1.29 6.59
N VAL A 476 -5.59 -0.42 6.12
CA VAL A 476 -5.38 -0.18 4.68
C VAL A 476 -4.91 -1.45 3.96
N GLN A 477 -4.14 -2.31 4.63
CA GLN A 477 -3.65 -3.58 4.08
C GLN A 477 -4.69 -4.69 4.02
N LEU A 478 -5.86 -4.53 4.63
CA LEU A 478 -6.93 -5.52 4.53
C LEU A 478 -7.30 -5.77 3.06
N PRO A 479 -7.65 -7.01 2.65
CA PRO A 479 -8.08 -7.33 1.29
C PRO A 479 -9.21 -6.46 0.74
N ASP A 480 -10.08 -5.97 1.62
CA ASP A 480 -11.13 -4.98 1.33
C ASP A 480 -11.25 -4.00 2.51
N CYS A 481 -11.83 -2.83 2.29
CA CYS A 481 -11.97 -1.82 3.34
C CYS A 481 -12.86 -2.29 4.48
N LEU A 482 -12.71 -1.67 5.66
CA LEU A 482 -13.51 -2.03 6.83
C LEU A 482 -15.01 -1.89 6.54
N MET A 483 -15.40 -0.89 5.76
CA MET A 483 -16.78 -0.68 5.29
C MET A 483 -17.16 -1.54 4.06
N THR A 484 -16.25 -2.35 3.52
CA THR A 484 -16.31 -2.99 2.18
C THR A 484 -16.42 -1.98 1.04
N SER A 485 -15.63 -2.15 -0.02
CA SER A 485 -15.47 -1.15 -1.10
C SER A 485 -16.77 -0.85 -1.86
N ASN A 486 -17.74 -1.76 -1.84
CA ASN A 486 -19.06 -1.59 -2.48
C ASN A 486 -19.94 -0.55 -1.77
N THR A 487 -19.65 -0.19 -0.51
CA THR A 487 -20.46 0.80 0.22
C THR A 487 -20.09 2.24 -0.09
N TYR A 488 -18.91 2.48 -0.67
CA TYR A 488 -18.41 3.83 -0.95
C TYR A 488 -19.39 4.64 -1.80
N GLU A 489 -19.88 4.07 -2.92
CA GLU A 489 -20.80 4.79 -3.80
C GLU A 489 -22.14 5.10 -3.13
N LEU A 490 -22.63 4.21 -2.28
CA LEU A 490 -23.87 4.42 -1.52
C LEU A 490 -23.72 5.55 -0.51
N ILE A 491 -22.61 5.57 0.22
CA ILE A 491 -22.30 6.60 1.22
C ILE A 491 -22.00 7.93 0.55
N SER A 492 -21.20 7.92 -0.52
CA SER A 492 -20.85 9.08 -1.34
C SER A 492 -22.10 9.77 -1.88
N LYS A 493 -23.03 8.99 -2.46
CA LYS A 493 -24.30 9.53 -2.97
C LYS A 493 -25.16 10.15 -1.88
N GLU A 494 -25.18 9.58 -0.67
CA GLU A 494 -25.95 10.12 0.45
C GLU A 494 -25.33 11.41 1.00
N LEU A 495 -24.00 11.44 1.19
CA LEU A 495 -23.29 12.58 1.76
C LEU A 495 -23.09 13.76 0.80
N LYS A 496 -23.37 13.57 -0.49
CA LYS A 496 -23.36 14.63 -1.51
C LYS A 496 -24.70 15.33 -1.68
N LYS A 497 -25.75 14.90 -0.98
CA LYS A 497 -27.05 15.59 -1.00
C LYS A 497 -26.96 16.89 -0.20
N ASP A 498 -27.78 17.86 -0.60
CA ASP A 498 -27.94 19.12 0.15
C ASP A 498 -28.76 18.93 1.44
N GLU A 499 -29.57 17.88 1.50
CA GLU A 499 -30.38 17.51 2.66
C GLU A 499 -29.58 16.79 3.76
N ALA A 500 -30.09 16.79 4.99
CA ALA A 500 -29.50 16.05 6.10
C ALA A 500 -29.43 14.53 5.80
N PRO A 501 -28.31 13.85 6.10
CA PRO A 501 -28.15 12.43 5.80
C PRO A 501 -29.21 11.54 6.48
N ASN A 502 -29.75 10.58 5.74
CA ASN A 502 -30.73 9.63 6.26
C ASN A 502 -30.09 8.58 7.18
N ILE A 503 -30.12 8.84 8.49
CA ILE A 503 -29.53 7.94 9.51
C ILE A 503 -30.08 6.50 9.41
N ILE A 504 -31.36 6.30 9.08
CA ILE A 504 -31.95 4.95 8.96
C ILE A 504 -31.31 4.18 7.80
N PHE A 505 -31.06 4.85 6.67
CA PHE A 505 -30.37 4.26 5.53
C PHE A 505 -28.94 3.86 5.90
N LEU A 506 -28.22 4.71 6.63
CA LEU A 506 -26.85 4.44 7.08
C LEU A 506 -26.78 3.24 8.04
N VAL A 507 -27.74 3.13 8.96
CA VAL A 507 -27.86 1.96 9.84
C VAL A 507 -28.05 0.68 9.04
N LYS A 508 -28.80 0.71 7.94
CA LYS A 508 -28.97 -0.46 7.06
C LYS A 508 -27.67 -0.84 6.35
N ILE A 509 -26.90 0.14 5.86
CA ILE A 509 -25.58 -0.11 5.25
C ILE A 509 -24.67 -0.80 6.27
N ILE A 510 -24.55 -0.25 7.48
CA ILE A 510 -23.68 -0.81 8.52
C ILE A 510 -24.15 -2.19 8.96
N ALA A 511 -25.46 -2.40 9.11
CA ALA A 511 -26.03 -3.70 9.42
C ALA A 511 -25.75 -4.74 8.32
N SER A 512 -25.58 -4.33 7.05
CA SER A 512 -25.26 -5.28 5.96
C SER A 512 -23.81 -5.79 5.97
N LEU A 513 -22.93 -5.21 6.79
CA LEU A 513 -21.53 -5.61 6.86
C LEU A 513 -21.37 -7.04 7.40
N PRO A 514 -20.31 -7.76 6.96
CA PRO A 514 -19.91 -9.01 7.60
C PRO A 514 -19.69 -8.83 9.11
N ILE A 515 -19.94 -9.89 9.91
CA ILE A 515 -19.83 -9.86 11.38
C ILE A 515 -18.49 -9.25 11.83
N SER A 516 -17.39 -9.75 11.27
CA SER A 516 -16.05 -9.31 11.64
C SER A 516 -15.80 -7.84 11.32
N HIS A 517 -16.35 -7.34 10.21
CA HIS A 517 -16.28 -5.92 9.83
C HIS A 517 -17.13 -5.05 10.76
N TYR A 518 -18.38 -5.42 11.01
CA TYR A 518 -19.29 -4.68 11.89
C TYR A 518 -18.73 -4.51 13.30
N PHE A 519 -18.27 -5.60 13.94
CA PHE A 519 -17.76 -5.53 15.30
C PHE A 519 -16.41 -4.84 15.39
N THR A 520 -15.55 -4.97 14.37
CA THR A 520 -14.29 -4.22 14.29
C THR A 520 -14.56 -2.72 14.16
N LEU A 521 -15.49 -2.31 13.30
CA LEU A 521 -15.92 -0.92 13.17
C LEU A 521 -16.50 -0.38 14.48
N LYS A 522 -17.38 -1.15 15.15
CA LYS A 522 -17.95 -0.79 16.46
C LYS A 522 -16.85 -0.57 17.51
N ALA A 523 -15.81 -1.41 17.53
CA ALA A 523 -14.71 -1.31 18.48
C ALA A 523 -13.86 -0.05 18.23
N ILE A 524 -13.45 0.20 16.98
CA ILE A 524 -12.65 1.37 16.62
C ILE A 524 -13.42 2.67 16.87
N LEU A 525 -14.67 2.77 16.41
CA LEU A 525 -15.49 3.97 16.62
C LEU A 525 -15.85 4.18 18.09
N GLY A 526 -16.04 3.09 18.85
CA GLY A 526 -16.28 3.16 20.28
C GLY A 526 -15.08 3.74 21.03
N HIS A 527 -13.87 3.37 20.64
CA HIS A 527 -12.63 3.96 21.13
C HIS A 527 -12.50 5.44 20.75
N LEU A 528 -12.65 5.76 19.46
CA LEU A 528 -12.55 7.14 18.96
C LEU A 528 -13.56 8.06 19.64
N ARG A 529 -14.79 7.59 19.88
CA ARG A 529 -15.83 8.36 20.58
C ARG A 529 -15.38 8.81 21.96
N LYS A 530 -14.71 7.95 22.74
CA LYS A 530 -14.18 8.32 24.07
C LYS A 530 -13.13 9.42 23.96
N ILE A 531 -12.26 9.32 22.95
CA ILE A 531 -11.18 10.29 22.71
C ILE A 531 -11.75 11.64 22.25
N THR A 532 -12.82 11.62 21.46
CA THR A 532 -13.46 12.82 20.91
C THR A 532 -14.48 13.47 21.83
N GLU A 533 -14.90 12.83 22.92
CA GLU A 533 -16.01 13.29 23.78
C GLU A 533 -15.81 14.71 24.33
N ASN A 534 -14.56 15.08 24.65
CA ASN A 534 -14.19 16.43 25.11
C ASN A 534 -13.26 17.17 24.13
N ALA A 535 -13.20 16.72 22.88
CA ALA A 535 -12.32 17.31 21.88
C ALA A 535 -13.00 18.48 21.17
N SER A 536 -12.20 19.45 20.68
CA SER A 536 -12.72 20.53 19.85
C SER A 536 -13.19 20.01 18.49
N THR A 537 -14.11 20.73 17.84
CA THR A 537 -14.61 20.37 16.49
C THR A 537 -13.47 20.21 15.47
N SER A 538 -12.46 21.08 15.51
CA SER A 538 -11.28 20.98 14.64
C SER A 538 -10.46 19.71 14.91
N THR A 539 -10.29 19.33 16.18
CA THR A 539 -9.65 18.06 16.56
C THR A 539 -10.42 16.86 16.01
N VAL A 540 -11.76 16.87 16.11
CA VAL A 540 -12.61 15.79 15.55
C VAL A 540 -12.46 15.71 14.03
N HIS A 541 -12.43 16.85 13.33
CA HIS A 541 -12.17 16.89 11.89
C HIS A 541 -10.81 16.29 11.53
N LEU A 542 -9.74 16.64 12.26
CA LEU A 542 -8.38 16.11 12.01
C LEU A 542 -8.29 14.60 12.25
N ILE A 543 -8.90 14.09 13.33
CA ILE A 543 -8.98 12.63 13.58
C ILE A 543 -9.75 11.95 12.45
N SER A 544 -10.85 12.55 12.00
CA SER A 544 -11.67 11.97 10.94
C SER A 544 -10.95 11.95 9.59
N ASP A 545 -10.16 12.98 9.29
CA ASP A 545 -9.29 13.03 8.10
C ASP A 545 -8.20 11.93 8.17
N SER A 546 -7.61 11.72 9.34
CA SER A 546 -6.58 10.68 9.58
C SER A 546 -7.14 9.25 9.43
N VAL A 547 -8.33 9.00 9.97
CA VAL A 547 -8.92 7.64 10.03
C VAL A 547 -9.78 7.30 8.82
N GLY A 548 -10.43 8.29 8.20
CA GLY A 548 -11.50 8.08 7.22
C GLY A 548 -11.08 7.21 6.04
N SER A 549 -9.96 7.56 5.39
CA SER A 549 -9.41 6.82 4.25
C SER A 549 -8.85 5.44 4.62
N CYS A 550 -8.69 5.16 5.92
CA CYS A 550 -8.32 3.84 6.46
C CYS A 550 -9.54 3.00 6.85
N ILE A 551 -10.77 3.53 6.74
CA ILE A 551 -12.01 2.78 7.00
C ILE A 551 -12.86 2.63 5.73
N LEU A 552 -12.86 3.66 4.88
CA LEU A 552 -13.71 3.75 3.70
C LEU A 552 -12.90 4.25 2.49
N TRP A 553 -12.81 3.42 1.45
CA TRP A 553 -12.26 3.79 0.15
C TRP A 553 -13.04 3.09 -0.98
N PRO A 554 -13.07 3.69 -2.19
CA PRO A 554 -13.77 3.10 -3.33
C PRO A 554 -13.04 1.88 -3.87
N LYS A 555 -13.75 1.06 -4.65
CA LYS A 555 -13.17 -0.08 -5.36
C LYS A 555 -12.15 0.36 -6.42
N VAL A 556 -12.46 1.43 -7.15
CA VAL A 556 -11.57 2.06 -8.13
C VAL A 556 -11.23 3.45 -7.63
N LYS A 557 -9.94 3.74 -7.49
CA LYS A 557 -9.46 5.03 -7.02
C LYS A 557 -9.21 5.95 -8.21
N SER A 558 -9.75 7.16 -8.11
CA SER A 558 -9.47 8.30 -8.98
C SER A 558 -8.87 9.42 -8.14
N TYR A 559 -8.32 10.44 -8.81
CA TYR A 559 -7.81 11.61 -8.12
C TYR A 559 -8.89 12.28 -7.24
N GLU A 560 -10.13 12.41 -7.74
CA GLU A 560 -11.21 13.06 -6.98
C GLU A 560 -11.65 12.23 -5.77
N THR A 561 -11.67 10.90 -5.91
CA THR A 561 -12.11 10.02 -4.83
C THR A 561 -11.08 9.88 -3.73
N VAL A 562 -9.78 9.85 -4.07
CA VAL A 562 -8.68 9.85 -3.09
C VAL A 562 -8.63 11.16 -2.31
N ASN A 563 -8.82 12.29 -2.98
CA ASN A 563 -8.80 13.61 -2.34
C ASN A 563 -10.18 14.02 -1.78
N SER A 564 -11.15 13.11 -1.77
CA SER A 564 -12.50 13.39 -1.29
C SER A 564 -12.54 13.55 0.23
N LYS A 565 -13.35 14.50 0.70
CA LYS A 565 -13.70 14.63 2.13
C LYS A 565 -14.78 13.65 2.58
N ILE A 566 -15.31 12.80 1.69
CA ILE A 566 -16.36 11.82 2.00
C ILE A 566 -15.97 10.87 3.13
N PRO A 567 -14.78 10.22 3.13
CA PRO A 567 -14.40 9.32 4.21
C PRO A 567 -14.34 10.03 5.58
N ALA A 568 -13.83 11.26 5.64
CA ALA A 568 -13.78 12.03 6.87
C ALA A 568 -15.17 12.44 7.36
N LYS A 569 -16.02 12.96 6.45
CA LYS A 569 -17.43 13.27 6.76
C LYS A 569 -18.19 12.04 7.25
N TRP A 570 -17.91 10.87 6.69
CA TRP A 570 -18.49 9.61 7.14
C TRP A 570 -18.13 9.29 8.59
N ILE A 571 -16.86 9.40 8.97
CA ILE A 571 -16.42 9.17 10.36
C ILE A 571 -17.10 10.14 11.33
N GLN A 572 -17.18 11.43 10.99
CA GLN A 572 -17.86 12.43 11.83
C GLN A 572 -19.31 12.03 12.10
N LEU A 573 -20.04 11.70 11.03
CA LEU A 573 -21.45 11.30 11.13
C LEU A 573 -21.65 10.05 11.99
N LEU A 574 -20.73 9.08 11.91
CA LEU A 574 -20.79 7.87 12.74
C LEU A 574 -20.45 8.12 14.21
N LEU A 575 -19.53 9.05 14.51
CA LEU A 575 -19.20 9.42 15.89
C LEU A 575 -20.39 10.13 16.55
N GLU A 576 -21.02 11.07 15.84
CA GLU A 576 -22.21 11.81 16.29
C GLU A 576 -23.39 10.86 16.55
N ASN A 577 -23.57 9.84 15.70
CA ASN A 577 -24.72 8.93 15.75
C ASN A 577 -24.40 7.55 16.33
N TYR A 578 -23.26 7.38 17.00
CA TYR A 578 -22.75 6.07 17.43
C TYR A 578 -23.79 5.22 18.20
N GLY A 579 -24.50 5.83 19.14
CA GLY A 579 -25.50 5.13 19.96
C GLY A 579 -26.71 4.63 19.16
N VAL A 580 -27.12 5.38 18.13
CA VAL A 580 -28.21 4.99 17.23
C VAL A 580 -27.74 3.90 16.28
N VAL A 581 -26.51 4.03 15.76
CA VAL A 581 -25.91 3.10 14.80
C VAL A 581 -25.63 1.73 15.40
N PHE A 582 -25.05 1.67 16.61
CA PHE A 582 -24.54 0.43 17.22
C PHE A 582 -25.39 -0.11 18.37
N ASN A 583 -26.69 0.21 18.40
CA ASN A 583 -27.62 -0.22 19.46
C ASN A 583 -27.61 -1.74 19.68
N ASP A 584 -27.43 -2.16 20.94
CA ASP A 584 -27.21 -3.55 21.33
C ASP A 584 -28.36 -4.49 20.98
N ASN A 585 -29.61 -4.01 20.89
CA ASN A 585 -30.75 -4.84 20.51
C ASN A 585 -30.64 -5.34 19.06
N LYS A 586 -30.26 -4.47 18.12
CA LYS A 586 -30.04 -4.84 16.70
C LYS A 586 -28.79 -5.69 16.51
N SER A 587 -27.78 -5.53 17.38
CA SER A 587 -26.57 -6.37 17.33
C SER A 587 -26.83 -7.85 17.64
N LYS A 588 -27.88 -8.16 18.42
CA LYS A 588 -28.35 -9.54 18.67
C LYS A 588 -29.08 -10.12 17.46
N ASP A 589 -29.87 -9.31 16.75
CA ASP A 589 -30.57 -9.72 15.54
C ASP A 589 -29.59 -9.92 14.37
N GLN A 590 -28.57 -9.07 14.26
CA GLN A 590 -27.49 -9.25 13.28
C GLN A 590 -26.67 -10.52 13.53
N ARG A 591 -26.50 -10.91 14.80
CA ARG A 591 -25.90 -12.20 15.19
C ARG A 591 -26.79 -13.39 14.81
N LYS A 592 -28.12 -13.25 14.84
CA LYS A 592 -29.08 -14.30 14.44
C LYS A 592 -29.17 -14.46 12.92
N ILE A 593 -29.37 -13.35 12.19
CA ILE A 593 -29.47 -13.32 10.71
C ILE A 593 -28.22 -13.94 10.05
N ASN A 594 -27.04 -13.69 10.62
CA ASN A 594 -25.81 -14.25 10.08
C ASN A 594 -25.50 -15.67 10.58
N LYS A 595 -26.07 -16.10 11.71
CA LYS A 595 -26.01 -17.50 12.15
C LYS A 595 -26.80 -18.38 11.18
N GLU A 596 -27.99 -17.92 10.77
CA GLU A 596 -28.80 -18.55 9.72
C GLU A 596 -28.05 -18.62 8.37
N ARG A 597 -27.29 -17.59 7.98
CA ARG A 597 -26.44 -17.60 6.77
C ARG A 597 -25.19 -18.48 6.87
N LEU A 598 -24.67 -18.73 8.06
CA LEU A 598 -23.53 -19.61 8.30
C LEU A 598 -23.97 -21.08 8.34
N ASP A 599 -25.18 -21.34 8.82
CA ASP A 599 -25.77 -22.68 8.89
C ASP A 599 -26.12 -23.24 7.49
N ASP A 600 -26.33 -22.38 6.48
CA ASP A 600 -26.53 -22.79 5.07
C ASP A 600 -25.26 -23.32 4.38
N ASP A 601 -24.05 -23.07 4.92
CA ASP A 601 -22.77 -23.34 4.23
C ASP A 601 -21.91 -24.50 4.81
N LYS A 602 -22.40 -25.20 5.85
CA LYS A 602 -22.20 -26.66 6.11
C LYS A 602 -22.39 -27.03 7.59
N LEU A 603 -23.09 -28.17 7.74
CA LEU A 603 -23.20 -29.04 8.91
C LEU A 603 -21.82 -29.54 9.39
N SER A 604 -21.33 -29.10 10.56
CA SER A 604 -20.77 -29.97 11.61
C SER A 604 -20.22 -29.20 12.83
N ASN A 605 -20.76 -29.59 13.99
CA ASN A 605 -20.22 -29.66 15.34
C ASN A 605 -19.59 -28.44 16.05
N SER A 606 -20.42 -27.88 16.94
CA SER A 606 -20.18 -27.69 18.37
C SER A 606 -18.87 -26.98 18.78
N THR A 607 -18.99 -25.70 19.14
CA THR A 607 -18.25 -25.15 20.29
C THR A 607 -19.03 -24.02 20.96
N ASN A 608 -19.21 -24.14 22.28
CA ASN A 608 -19.76 -23.11 23.14
C ASN A 608 -18.77 -21.92 23.22
N ILE A 609 -19.16 -20.79 22.64
CA ILE A 609 -18.45 -19.52 22.73
C ILE A 609 -18.79 -18.87 24.10
N SER A 610 -17.77 -18.49 24.88
CA SER A 610 -17.95 -17.75 26.13
C SER A 610 -18.23 -16.27 25.85
N PHE A 611 -19.39 -15.78 26.29
CA PHE A 611 -19.94 -14.46 25.95
C PHE A 611 -19.76 -13.38 27.03
N SER A 612 -18.91 -13.59 28.05
CA SER A 612 -18.71 -12.64 29.14
C SER A 612 -18.04 -11.31 28.71
N PHE A 613 -17.39 -11.28 27.55
CA PHE A 613 -16.61 -10.15 27.04
C PHE A 613 -17.42 -8.89 26.67
N TRP A 614 -18.67 -9.02 26.22
CA TRP A 614 -19.46 -7.87 25.73
C TRP A 614 -20.10 -7.01 26.83
N ASN A 615 -20.11 -7.51 28.06
CA ASN A 615 -20.75 -6.83 29.19
C ASN A 615 -19.79 -5.89 29.96
N SER A 616 -18.52 -5.79 29.56
CA SER A 616 -17.53 -4.91 30.19
C SER A 616 -17.48 -3.49 29.59
N PHE A 617 -18.25 -3.23 28.53
CA PHE A 617 -18.42 -1.88 27.97
C PHE A 617 -19.60 -1.18 28.65
N PRO A 618 -19.43 0.04 29.21
CA PRO A 618 -20.50 0.71 29.95
C PRO A 618 -21.67 1.10 29.03
N LYS A 619 -22.90 0.89 29.53
CA LYS A 619 -24.12 1.41 28.91
C LYS A 619 -24.11 2.93 28.99
N ALA A 620 -24.47 3.59 27.89
CA ALA A 620 -24.79 5.02 27.89
C ALA A 620 -25.91 5.26 28.91
N SER A 621 -25.59 6.04 29.95
CA SER A 621 -26.47 6.35 31.07
C SER A 621 -27.74 7.06 30.63
N SER A 622 -28.86 6.61 31.18
CA SER A 622 -30.18 7.22 31.12
C SER A 622 -30.16 8.62 31.71
N MET A 623 -30.49 9.65 30.92
CA MET A 623 -30.89 10.93 31.47
C MET A 623 -32.26 10.79 32.16
N THR A 624 -32.28 11.18 33.42
CA THR A 624 -33.44 11.23 34.30
C THR A 624 -34.48 12.24 33.80
N ARG A 625 -35.75 11.86 33.95
CA ARG A 625 -36.94 12.70 33.78
C ARG A 625 -36.80 14.03 34.52
N SER A 626 -37.09 15.11 33.80
CA SER A 626 -37.36 16.44 34.33
C SER A 626 -38.64 16.42 35.19
N SER A 627 -38.55 16.97 36.40
CA SER A 627 -39.70 17.36 37.22
C SER A 627 -39.88 18.87 37.14
N SER A 628 -41.10 19.24 36.75
CA SER A 628 -41.65 20.59 36.61
C SER A 628 -41.66 21.37 37.93
N ILE A 629 -41.23 22.64 37.91
CA ILE A 629 -41.75 23.72 38.77
C ILE A 629 -41.77 25.04 37.96
N GLU A 630 -42.89 25.74 38.10
CA GLU A 630 -43.35 26.96 37.42
C GLU A 630 -42.66 28.29 37.86
N PRO A 631 -42.95 29.42 37.17
CA PRO A 631 -42.09 30.60 37.07
C PRO A 631 -42.59 31.83 37.85
N HIS A 632 -41.68 32.71 38.29
CA HIS A 632 -41.87 34.14 38.60
C HIS A 632 -40.44 34.72 38.80
N THR A 633 -39.99 35.92 38.41
CA THR A 633 -40.61 37.19 38.02
C THR A 633 -39.53 38.11 37.38
N LYS A 634 -39.98 39.10 36.60
CA LYS A 634 -39.32 40.32 36.07
C LYS A 634 -38.35 40.99 37.10
N GLU A 635 -37.30 41.76 36.80
CA GLU A 635 -37.02 42.83 35.82
C GLU A 635 -35.53 43.34 36.02
N PRO A 636 -35.00 44.47 35.50
CA PRO A 636 -33.97 44.46 34.45
C PRO A 636 -32.69 45.35 34.69
N ILE A 637 -31.85 45.50 33.65
CA ILE A 637 -30.90 46.60 33.34
C ILE A 637 -29.57 46.67 34.15
N ASP A 638 -28.42 46.47 33.48
CA ASP A 638 -27.47 47.54 33.11
C ASP A 638 -26.22 46.98 32.39
N SER A 639 -25.88 47.60 31.25
CA SER A 639 -24.53 47.64 30.65
C SER A 639 -23.82 48.90 31.24
N PRO A 640 -22.51 49.23 31.01
CA PRO A 640 -21.81 49.13 29.73
C PRO A 640 -20.27 48.93 29.76
N THR A 641 -19.71 48.89 28.54
CA THR A 641 -18.45 49.55 28.10
C THR A 641 -17.17 48.71 27.93
N ASP A 642 -16.87 48.51 26.63
CA ASP A 642 -15.62 48.66 25.86
C ASP A 642 -14.32 47.91 26.16
N MET A 643 -13.88 47.21 25.10
CA MET A 643 -12.63 47.37 24.31
C MET A 643 -12.07 45.98 23.95
N SER A 644 -11.57 45.64 22.76
CA SER A 644 -11.46 46.25 21.43
C SER A 644 -10.57 45.29 20.61
N PHE A 645 -10.97 44.90 19.39
CA PHE A 645 -10.15 44.37 18.26
C PHE A 645 -9.46 42.99 18.43
N VAL A 646 -9.38 42.07 17.45
CA VAL A 646 -9.25 42.17 15.98
C VAL A 646 -9.98 40.99 15.32
N GLU A 647 -10.89 41.27 14.38
CA GLU A 647 -11.37 40.33 13.36
C GLU A 647 -10.48 40.44 12.10
N SER A 648 -10.13 39.30 11.52
CA SER A 648 -9.81 39.21 10.08
C SER A 648 -10.49 37.95 9.53
N GLY A 649 -11.67 38.17 8.97
CA GLY A 649 -12.35 37.19 8.13
C GLY A 649 -11.76 37.20 6.72
N TYR A 650 -11.84 36.05 6.05
CA TYR A 650 -11.96 36.00 4.60
C TYR A 650 -13.13 35.09 4.26
N ALA A 651 -14.17 35.74 3.72
CA ALA A 651 -15.25 35.13 2.99
C ALA A 651 -14.72 34.55 1.68
N ILE A 652 -15.23 33.38 1.30
CA ILE A 652 -15.10 32.84 -0.05
C ILE A 652 -16.46 33.05 -0.69
N ASP A 653 -16.54 34.02 -1.59
CA ASP A 653 -17.66 34.14 -2.52
C ASP A 653 -17.51 33.13 -3.66
N SER A 654 -18.69 32.78 -4.13
CA SER A 654 -19.15 31.76 -5.05
C SER A 654 -18.71 31.91 -6.53
N GLU A 655 -18.98 30.83 -7.26
CA GLU A 655 -19.26 30.73 -8.71
C GLU A 655 -18.07 30.69 -9.68
N GLU A 656 -17.87 29.52 -10.30
CA GLU A 656 -17.85 29.41 -11.76
C GLU A 656 -18.14 27.96 -12.21
N GLU A 657 -19.22 27.83 -12.98
CA GLU A 657 -19.76 26.61 -13.56
C GLU A 657 -19.08 26.21 -14.89
N TYR A 658 -19.00 24.90 -15.09
CA TYR A 658 -19.21 24.15 -16.35
C TYR A 658 -18.84 24.79 -17.70
N PHE A 659 -17.75 24.29 -18.31
CA PHE A 659 -17.70 24.03 -19.76
C PHE A 659 -16.82 22.79 -20.06
N PHE A 660 -17.46 21.64 -20.30
CA PHE A 660 -16.86 20.52 -21.05
C PHE A 660 -17.75 20.25 -22.26
N SER A 661 -17.35 20.74 -23.43
CA SER A 661 -17.91 20.27 -24.70
C SER A 661 -17.05 19.16 -25.27
N LYS A 662 -17.72 18.06 -25.62
CA LYS A 662 -17.32 16.99 -26.53
C LYS A 662 -16.25 17.39 -27.55
N GLN A 663 -15.25 16.52 -27.72
CA GLN A 663 -14.76 16.19 -29.05
C GLN A 663 -14.39 14.70 -29.13
N ASP A 664 -15.03 14.06 -30.11
CA ASP A 664 -14.99 12.67 -30.52
C ASP A 664 -13.56 12.21 -30.84
N GLN A 665 -13.17 10.98 -30.48
CA GLN A 665 -13.23 9.82 -31.36
C GLN A 665 -12.91 10.12 -32.83
N LEU A 666 -11.72 9.67 -33.25
CA LEU A 666 -11.24 9.21 -34.58
C LEU A 666 -9.71 9.40 -34.51
N GLY A 667 -8.88 8.36 -34.39
CA GLY A 667 -8.75 7.30 -35.38
C GLY A 667 -7.67 7.69 -36.39
N LEU A 668 -6.40 7.53 -36.02
CA LEU A 668 -5.25 7.10 -36.83
C LEU A 668 -4.01 6.95 -35.95
#